data_AF-A0A2S5SZD4-F1
#
_entry.id   AF-A0A2S5SZD4-F1
#
_cell.length_a   1.000
_cell.length_b   1.000
_cell.length_c   1.000
_cell.angle_alpha   90.00
_cell.angle_beta   90.00
_cell.angle_gamma   90.00
#
_symmetry.space_group_name_H-M   'P 1'
#
loop_
_entity.id
_entity.type
_entity.pdbx_description
1 polymer ?
#
loop_
_entity_poly.entity_id
_entity_poly.type
_entity_poly.pdbx_seq_one_letter_code
_entity_poly.pdbx_strand_id
1 'polypeptide(L)'
;MSVIDTEDIPTSPASQPHFNEIVEAARSRRGFLKAGLAVGAVSFLGAGLSGCGGGSDNDDDTPPAPVMLGFTAVSANSLDTVTVPTGYRSAVFCRWGDPLFPDSPAWRPDATNTAESQRRQIGDNHDGMHFFPINGSSTEGLLVMNHEYLNDEYFYPASVTPGGTGWSLEQVRKGQYAHGVSVVHVRRVNGNWEVVIPSQYNRRIHGLTAMAITGPARGHALMRTSADPEGEVVLGTLNNCGNGTTLWGTYLTCEENFNGYFSNLGGVTRTPNEARYGLPTGNSGYRWADHDPRFDYSTERNEPNRFGWMVEIDPFDPTSTPKKRTALGRIKHENAAMTLSANNRVVVYMGDDQANDYVYKFVSSGTYNASTPQLNRDLLDSGTLYVARFDAGATTNDMMGSGVWIPLVLTTPTTTAGQTLGDLYADMGELLVNTRLAADAVGATRMDRPEWVTVHPTNGEVYITMTNNSGRTTADEANPRASNVYGQILRWREAGNDAAATTFEWDIFVLAGNPTVHTTAGDLRAGSSNVTADNLFNSPDGLAFDADGRLWIQTDGNFSNVGNFAGMGNNQMLVADPQTREIRRFLVGPSGCEITGITWTPDKRTMFINVQHPGEYGSHPNRPSIDPKDDALAFSQWPEAAGGRPRSATVVVWKEDGGVIGT
;
A
#
# COMPACT_ATOMS: atom_id res chain seq x y z
N MET A 1 20.67 -3.06 16.68
CA MET A 1 21.06 -2.44 15.39
C MET A 1 19.77 -2.13 14.69
N SER A 2 19.51 -0.90 14.26
CA SER A 2 18.37 -0.65 13.37
C SER A 2 18.63 -1.48 12.12
N VAL A 3 17.77 -2.46 11.84
CA VAL A 3 17.73 -3.05 10.50
C VAL A 3 17.44 -1.85 9.60
N ILE A 4 18.36 -1.53 8.69
CA ILE A 4 18.09 -0.52 7.67
C ILE A 4 16.98 -1.14 6.83
N ASP A 5 15.81 -0.51 6.83
CA ASP A 5 14.75 -0.84 5.88
C ASP A 5 15.35 -0.76 4.48
N THR A 6 15.27 -1.85 3.71
CA THR A 6 15.86 -1.87 2.37
C THR A 6 15.14 -0.93 1.42
N GLU A 7 13.91 -0.54 1.75
CA GLU A 7 13.07 0.33 0.93
C GLU A 7 13.45 1.80 1.04
N ASP A 8 14.09 2.18 2.16
CA ASP A 8 14.74 3.47 2.33
C ASP A 8 15.99 3.63 1.45
N ILE A 9 16.50 2.55 0.86
CA ILE A 9 17.69 2.57 0.00
C ILE A 9 17.24 2.69 -1.46
N PRO A 10 17.56 3.79 -2.18
CA PRO A 10 17.25 3.90 -3.58
C PRO A 10 17.98 2.84 -4.42
N THR A 11 17.26 2.14 -5.29
CA THR A 11 17.83 1.15 -6.21
C THR A 11 17.94 1.66 -7.65
N SER A 12 17.31 2.80 -7.99
CA SER A 12 17.38 3.38 -9.32
C SER A 12 18.78 3.98 -9.62
N PRO A 13 19.51 3.47 -10.63
CA PRO A 13 20.85 3.95 -10.97
C PRO A 13 20.84 5.22 -11.82
N ALA A 14 19.67 5.69 -12.27
CA ALA A 14 19.60 6.85 -13.17
C ALA A 14 20.16 8.11 -12.49
N SER A 15 20.95 8.89 -13.23
CA SER A 15 21.51 10.16 -12.77
C SER A 15 20.84 11.35 -13.47
N GLN A 16 19.58 11.17 -13.88
CA GLN A 16 18.84 12.20 -14.61
C GLN A 16 18.76 13.47 -13.74
N PRO A 17 18.95 14.65 -14.35
CA PRO A 17 18.91 15.91 -13.63
C PRO A 17 17.59 16.08 -12.88
N HIS A 18 17.65 16.55 -11.63
CA HIS A 18 16.45 17.01 -10.92
C HIS A 18 15.81 18.14 -11.73
N PHE A 19 14.48 18.23 -11.70
CA PHE A 19 13.70 19.17 -12.50
C PHE A 19 14.22 20.63 -12.41
N ASN A 20 14.77 21.04 -11.26
CA ASN A 20 15.41 22.35 -11.08
C ASN A 20 16.52 22.63 -12.12
N GLU A 21 17.28 21.62 -12.54
CA GLU A 21 18.34 21.75 -13.56
C GLU A 21 17.75 21.83 -14.98
N ILE A 22 16.60 21.20 -15.24
CA ILE A 22 15.86 21.31 -16.52
C ILE A 22 15.22 22.70 -16.63
N VAL A 23 14.72 23.26 -15.52
CA VAL A 23 14.18 24.62 -15.46
C VAL A 23 15.29 25.67 -15.61
N GLU A 24 16.48 25.46 -15.03
CA GLU A 24 17.63 26.33 -15.28
C GLU A 24 18.15 26.23 -16.73
N ALA A 25 18.16 25.02 -17.31
CA ALA A 25 18.47 24.82 -18.72
C ALA A 25 17.41 25.46 -19.66
N ALA A 26 16.14 25.48 -19.27
CA ALA A 26 15.06 26.16 -20.00
C ALA A 26 15.05 27.68 -19.80
N ARG A 27 15.42 28.18 -18.61
CA ARG A 27 15.61 29.61 -18.32
C ARG A 27 16.84 30.17 -19.05
N SER A 28 17.91 29.40 -19.20
CA SER A 28 19.09 29.82 -19.98
C SER A 28 18.82 29.94 -21.49
N ARG A 29 17.81 29.23 -22.02
CA ARG A 29 17.42 29.25 -23.45
C ARG A 29 16.33 30.28 -23.81
N ARG A 30 15.65 30.89 -22.83
CA ARG A 30 14.63 31.96 -23.05
C ARG A 30 15.07 33.37 -22.60
N GLY A 31 16.36 33.58 -22.36
CA GLY A 31 16.94 34.87 -22.00
C GLY A 31 17.16 35.87 -23.14
N PHE A 32 16.40 35.80 -24.25
CA PHE A 32 16.57 36.77 -25.35
C PHE A 32 15.25 37.05 -26.10
N LEU A 33 14.38 37.87 -25.51
CA LEU A 33 13.55 38.85 -26.25
C LEU A 33 12.91 39.86 -25.26
N LYS A 34 13.68 40.95 -25.10
CA LYS A 34 13.38 42.34 -24.73
C LYS A 34 11.97 42.75 -24.26
N ALA A 35 11.95 43.29 -23.04
CA ALA A 35 11.46 44.61 -22.61
C ALA A 35 10.55 45.43 -23.56
N GLY A 36 9.39 45.84 -23.02
CA GLY A 36 8.54 46.92 -23.55
C GLY A 36 7.34 47.29 -22.66
N LEU A 37 7.58 48.16 -21.67
CA LEU A 37 6.68 49.22 -21.13
C LEU A 37 5.33 48.88 -20.43
N ALA A 38 5.41 48.77 -19.10
CA ALA A 38 4.85 49.67 -18.06
C ALA A 38 3.37 50.18 -18.05
N VAL A 39 2.84 50.12 -16.81
CA VAL A 39 1.82 50.96 -16.13
C VAL A 39 0.34 50.55 -16.19
N GLY A 40 -0.23 50.31 -15.00
CA GLY A 40 -1.65 50.53 -14.73
C GLY A 40 -2.26 49.71 -13.59
N ALA A 41 -2.00 50.05 -12.33
CA ALA A 41 -2.76 49.55 -11.19
C ALA A 41 -4.07 50.33 -11.03
N VAL A 42 -5.23 49.64 -10.92
CA VAL A 42 -6.48 50.23 -10.42
C VAL A 42 -7.18 49.23 -9.50
N SER A 43 -7.35 49.68 -8.27
CA SER A 43 -8.14 49.09 -7.18
C SER A 43 -9.63 49.22 -7.45
N PHE A 44 -10.46 48.24 -7.07
CA PHE A 44 -11.87 48.50 -6.84
C PHE A 44 -12.41 47.66 -5.67
N LEU A 45 -12.69 48.36 -4.56
CA LEU A 45 -13.49 47.93 -3.43
C LEU A 45 -14.87 48.60 -3.54
N GLY A 46 -15.95 47.84 -3.33
CA GLY A 46 -17.09 48.33 -2.55
C GLY A 46 -18.46 48.49 -3.25
N ALA A 47 -19.46 47.90 -2.58
CA ALA A 47 -20.92 48.18 -2.57
C ALA A 47 -21.70 47.80 -3.85
N GLY A 48 -22.82 47.08 -3.79
CA GLY A 48 -23.82 46.96 -2.74
C GLY A 48 -25.15 47.51 -3.29
N LEU A 49 -26.08 46.63 -3.66
CA LEU A 49 -27.46 46.98 -3.93
C LEU A 49 -28.38 45.95 -3.28
N SER A 50 -29.08 46.41 -2.25
CA SER A 50 -30.22 45.76 -1.64
C SER A 50 -31.39 45.72 -2.61
N GLY A 51 -32.04 44.57 -2.72
CA GLY A 51 -33.35 44.41 -3.31
C GLY A 51 -34.24 43.64 -2.32
N CYS A 52 -35.03 44.37 -1.54
CA CYS A 52 -36.07 43.80 -0.68
C CYS A 52 -37.23 43.28 -1.54
N GLY A 53 -37.70 42.08 -1.23
CA GLY A 53 -38.97 41.53 -1.70
C GLY A 53 -39.40 40.41 -0.77
N GLY A 54 -40.11 40.77 0.30
CA GLY A 54 -40.61 39.83 1.31
C GLY A 54 -41.81 39.03 0.79
N GLY A 55 -41.81 37.76 1.14
CA GLY A 55 -42.94 36.83 1.08
C GLY A 55 -42.64 35.71 2.07
N SER A 56 -43.50 35.61 3.09
CA SER A 56 -43.42 34.74 4.26
C SER A 56 -43.55 33.25 3.93
N ASP A 57 -43.01 32.45 4.85
CA ASP A 57 -43.11 30.99 5.01
C ASP A 57 -42.25 30.15 4.07
N ASN A 58 -40.99 29.95 4.47
CA ASN A 58 -40.29 28.69 4.29
C ASN A 58 -39.57 28.39 5.60
N ASP A 59 -40.04 27.34 6.30
CA ASP A 59 -39.17 26.55 7.15
C ASP A 59 -38.02 26.07 6.26
N ASP A 60 -36.86 26.75 6.32
CA ASP A 60 -35.60 26.25 5.77
C ASP A 60 -35.14 25.08 6.65
N ASP A 61 -35.87 23.97 6.52
CA ASP A 61 -35.48 22.63 6.94
C ASP A 61 -34.42 22.09 5.97
N THR A 62 -33.40 22.90 5.65
CA THR A 62 -32.15 22.37 5.13
C THR A 62 -31.48 21.64 6.29
N PRO A 63 -31.35 20.31 6.23
CA PRO A 63 -30.61 19.59 7.24
C PRO A 63 -29.20 20.20 7.33
N PRO A 64 -28.61 20.34 8.53
CA PRO A 64 -27.21 20.67 8.65
C PRO A 64 -26.42 19.75 7.71
N ALA A 65 -25.45 20.31 6.97
CA ALA A 65 -24.54 19.48 6.18
C ALA A 65 -24.02 18.35 7.09
N PRO A 66 -24.02 17.09 6.62
CA PRO A 66 -23.59 15.97 7.44
C PRO A 66 -22.23 16.28 8.07
N VAL A 67 -22.10 16.09 9.38
CA VAL A 67 -20.81 16.25 10.05
C VAL A 67 -19.90 15.16 9.50
N MET A 68 -18.95 15.56 8.66
CA MET A 68 -18.03 14.63 7.99
C MET A 68 -17.16 13.87 9.01
N LEU A 69 -16.80 14.51 10.14
CA LEU A 69 -16.01 13.92 11.22
C LEU A 69 -16.79 14.01 12.55
N GLY A 70 -17.67 13.05 12.82
CA GLY A 70 -18.63 13.06 13.94
C GLY A 70 -18.10 12.54 15.28
N PHE A 71 -16.79 12.33 15.42
CA PHE A 71 -16.16 11.78 16.61
C PHE A 71 -15.14 12.74 17.25
N THR A 72 -14.91 12.56 18.55
CA THR A 72 -13.82 13.24 19.28
C THR A 72 -12.50 12.55 18.98
N ALA A 73 -11.49 13.32 18.57
CA ALA A 73 -10.18 12.76 18.25
C ALA A 73 -9.54 12.05 19.45
N VAL A 74 -8.88 10.93 19.18
CA VAL A 74 -8.08 10.18 20.17
C VAL A 74 -6.72 10.84 20.35
N SER A 75 -6.26 10.96 21.59
CA SER A 75 -4.89 11.42 21.88
C SER A 75 -3.87 10.32 21.52
N ALA A 76 -2.73 10.74 20.97
CA ALA A 76 -1.59 9.86 20.80
C ALA A 76 -1.18 9.23 22.15
N ASN A 77 -0.76 7.97 22.12
CA ASN A 77 -0.29 7.25 23.29
C ASN A 77 0.69 6.13 22.89
N SER A 78 1.36 5.53 23.87
CA SER A 78 2.28 4.39 23.69
C SER A 78 1.81 3.18 24.51
N LEU A 79 0.51 2.93 24.55
CA LEU A 79 -0.08 1.81 25.27
C LEU A 79 0.00 0.54 24.43
N ASP A 80 0.03 -0.62 25.09
CA ASP A 80 -0.05 -1.92 24.43
C ASP A 80 -1.51 -2.38 24.26
N THR A 81 -2.32 -1.56 23.61
CA THR A 81 -3.74 -1.85 23.33
C THR A 81 -4.20 -1.06 22.11
N VAL A 82 -5.33 -1.46 21.54
CA VAL A 82 -6.07 -0.61 20.60
C VAL A 82 -6.89 0.41 21.37
N THR A 83 -6.76 1.69 20.99
CA THR A 83 -7.56 2.80 21.52
C THR A 83 -8.46 3.36 20.43
N VAL A 84 -9.75 3.52 20.71
CA VAL A 84 -10.77 4.08 19.79
C VAL A 84 -11.52 5.24 20.45
N PRO A 85 -12.28 6.07 19.71
CA PRO A 85 -12.96 7.23 20.29
C PRO A 85 -14.04 6.83 21.30
N THR A 86 -14.38 7.74 22.22
CA THR A 86 -15.55 7.57 23.10
C THR A 86 -16.81 7.31 22.27
N GLY A 87 -17.65 6.36 22.71
CA GLY A 87 -18.84 5.93 21.96
C GLY A 87 -18.56 4.86 20.90
N TYR A 88 -17.30 4.42 20.76
CA TYR A 88 -16.90 3.27 19.94
C TYR A 88 -16.37 2.13 20.81
N ARG A 89 -16.46 0.91 20.29
CA ARG A 89 -15.85 -0.30 20.85
C ARG A 89 -15.04 -1.01 19.79
N SER A 90 -14.09 -1.81 20.26
CA SER A 90 -13.31 -2.70 19.43
C SER A 90 -13.21 -4.10 20.04
N ALA A 91 -12.98 -5.10 19.19
CA ALA A 91 -12.70 -6.47 19.59
C ALA A 91 -11.69 -7.11 18.64
N VAL A 92 -10.79 -7.93 19.19
CA VAL A 92 -9.85 -8.73 18.39
C VAL A 92 -10.60 -9.85 17.68
N PHE A 93 -10.24 -10.08 16.42
CA PHE A 93 -10.80 -11.06 15.52
C PHE A 93 -9.71 -11.60 14.58
N CYS A 94 -9.87 -12.80 14.01
CA CYS A 94 -8.92 -13.39 13.04
C CYS A 94 -7.43 -13.12 13.36
N ARG A 95 -6.87 -13.84 14.34
CA ARG A 95 -5.45 -13.73 14.73
C ARG A 95 -4.59 -14.65 13.88
N TRP A 96 -3.31 -14.33 13.72
CA TRP A 96 -2.33 -15.25 13.12
C TRP A 96 -2.41 -16.61 13.80
N GLY A 97 -2.56 -17.68 13.03
CA GLY A 97 -2.65 -19.03 13.57
C GLY A 97 -4.06 -19.50 13.97
N ASP A 98 -5.08 -18.63 13.91
CA ASP A 98 -6.46 -19.05 14.13
C ASP A 98 -6.90 -20.08 13.07
N PRO A 99 -7.83 -21.01 13.41
CA PRO A 99 -8.24 -22.09 12.53
C PRO A 99 -9.08 -21.59 11.34
N LEU A 100 -8.93 -22.25 10.19
CA LEU A 100 -9.76 -22.02 9.00
C LEU A 100 -10.65 -23.21 8.65
N PHE A 101 -10.39 -24.38 9.22
CA PHE A 101 -11.03 -25.63 8.83
C PHE A 101 -11.33 -26.51 10.06
N PRO A 102 -12.25 -27.49 9.96
CA PRO A 102 -12.63 -28.34 11.09
C PRO A 102 -11.45 -29.11 11.70
N ASP A 103 -10.43 -29.43 10.91
CA ASP A 103 -9.23 -30.16 11.28
C ASP A 103 -7.99 -29.25 11.42
N SER A 104 -8.16 -27.93 11.40
CA SER A 104 -7.06 -26.99 11.66
C SER A 104 -6.45 -27.27 13.04
N PRO A 105 -5.13 -27.49 13.13
CA PRO A 105 -4.49 -27.68 14.43
C PRO A 105 -4.65 -26.45 15.31
N ALA A 106 -4.77 -26.67 16.63
CA ALA A 106 -4.74 -25.57 17.58
C ALA A 106 -3.40 -24.82 17.49
N TRP A 107 -3.48 -23.50 17.59
CA TRP A 107 -2.31 -22.66 17.70
C TRP A 107 -1.56 -22.95 19.01
N ARG A 108 -0.23 -22.89 18.98
CA ARG A 108 0.65 -23.23 20.09
C ARG A 108 1.52 -22.05 20.49
N PRO A 109 1.52 -21.68 21.78
CA PRO A 109 2.26 -20.52 22.29
C PRO A 109 3.78 -20.68 22.20
N ASP A 110 4.28 -21.92 22.09
CA ASP A 110 5.71 -22.24 22.01
C ASP A 110 6.27 -22.22 20.57
N ALA A 111 5.47 -21.77 19.60
CA ALA A 111 5.80 -21.74 18.16
C ALA A 111 6.11 -23.12 17.53
N THR A 112 5.80 -24.24 18.20
CA THR A 112 6.07 -25.60 17.69
C THR A 112 5.04 -26.09 16.66
N ASN A 113 4.07 -25.27 16.25
CA ASN A 113 3.23 -25.59 15.10
C ASN A 113 4.09 -25.86 13.88
N THR A 114 3.75 -26.93 13.16
CA THR A 114 4.49 -27.38 11.97
C THR A 114 4.07 -26.60 10.73
N ALA A 115 4.79 -26.78 9.62
CA ALA A 115 4.41 -26.32 8.29
C ALA A 115 2.97 -26.72 7.92
N GLU A 116 2.60 -28.00 8.12
CA GLU A 116 1.22 -28.44 7.85
C GLU A 116 0.20 -27.81 8.80
N SER A 117 0.58 -27.45 10.02
CA SER A 117 -0.31 -26.67 10.89
C SER A 117 -0.56 -25.29 10.29
N GLN A 118 0.51 -24.57 9.94
CA GLN A 118 0.42 -23.22 9.38
C GLN A 118 -0.36 -23.19 8.05
N ARG A 119 -0.22 -24.22 7.20
CA ARG A 119 -0.98 -24.37 5.95
C ARG A 119 -2.49 -24.44 6.16
N ARG A 120 -2.94 -24.81 7.37
CA ARG A 120 -4.35 -24.91 7.76
C ARG A 120 -4.82 -23.75 8.64
N GLN A 121 -3.96 -22.78 8.95
CA GLN A 121 -4.26 -21.66 9.84
C GLN A 121 -4.24 -20.35 9.07
N ILE A 122 -4.80 -19.29 9.65
CA ILE A 122 -4.61 -17.92 9.16
C ILE A 122 -3.09 -17.61 9.15
N GLY A 123 -2.63 -16.91 8.12
CA GLY A 123 -1.23 -16.49 7.98
C GLY A 123 -0.82 -15.42 8.99
N ASP A 124 0.39 -14.89 8.86
CA ASP A 124 0.94 -13.88 9.77
C ASP A 124 1.06 -12.52 9.09
N ASN A 125 1.26 -11.47 9.89
CA ASN A 125 1.38 -10.08 9.44
C ASN A 125 0.29 -9.69 8.44
N HIS A 126 -0.92 -9.60 9.01
CA HIS A 126 -2.12 -9.19 8.29
C HIS A 126 -1.97 -7.79 7.70
N ASP A 127 -2.30 -7.65 6.42
CA ASP A 127 -2.11 -6.40 5.69
C ASP A 127 -3.37 -6.03 4.89
N GLY A 128 -3.28 -5.69 3.62
CA GLY A 128 -4.39 -5.34 2.75
C GLY A 128 -5.54 -6.33 2.88
N MET A 129 -6.78 -5.82 2.89
CA MET A 129 -7.96 -6.66 3.06
C MET A 129 -9.23 -6.08 2.44
N HIS A 130 -10.22 -6.96 2.26
CA HIS A 130 -11.55 -6.56 1.86
C HIS A 130 -12.65 -7.50 2.38
N PHE A 131 -13.81 -6.94 2.70
CA PHE A 131 -15.02 -7.68 3.04
C PHE A 131 -15.93 -7.83 1.82
N PHE A 132 -16.06 -9.05 1.31
CA PHE A 132 -16.98 -9.39 0.23
C PHE A 132 -18.31 -9.89 0.82
N PRO A 133 -19.42 -9.13 0.72
CA PRO A 133 -20.68 -9.52 1.33
C PRO A 133 -21.29 -10.73 0.63
N ILE A 134 -21.73 -11.74 1.39
CA ILE A 134 -22.53 -12.84 0.83
C ILE A 134 -23.96 -12.33 0.67
N ASN A 135 -24.47 -12.37 -0.56
CA ASN A 135 -25.82 -11.88 -0.89
C ASN A 135 -26.10 -10.42 -0.44
N GLY A 136 -25.06 -9.56 -0.45
CA GLY A 136 -25.19 -8.17 -0.02
C GLY A 136 -25.34 -7.97 1.50
N SER A 137 -25.09 -9.01 2.30
CA SER A 137 -25.24 -8.98 3.77
C SER A 137 -24.18 -8.10 4.46
N SER A 138 -24.62 -7.35 5.48
CA SER A 138 -23.74 -6.64 6.43
C SER A 138 -23.38 -7.46 7.66
N THR A 139 -23.84 -8.70 7.75
CA THR A 139 -23.59 -9.59 8.89
C THR A 139 -22.99 -10.92 8.46
N GLU A 140 -22.70 -11.12 7.18
CA GLU A 140 -22.10 -12.35 6.66
C GLU A 140 -21.37 -12.08 5.35
N GLY A 141 -20.15 -12.58 5.22
CA GLY A 141 -19.32 -12.36 4.05
C GLY A 141 -18.01 -13.11 4.09
N LEU A 142 -17.17 -12.83 3.11
CA LEU A 142 -15.79 -13.30 3.05
C LEU A 142 -14.87 -12.15 3.41
N LEU A 143 -14.15 -12.27 4.51
CA LEU A 143 -13.04 -11.39 4.83
C LEU A 143 -11.79 -11.97 4.16
N VAL A 144 -11.29 -11.29 3.15
CA VAL A 144 -10.09 -11.67 2.39
C VAL A 144 -8.97 -10.76 2.83
N MET A 145 -7.87 -11.31 3.32
CA MET A 145 -6.76 -10.52 3.87
C MET A 145 -5.40 -11.10 3.46
N ASN A 146 -4.46 -10.21 3.21
CA ASN A 146 -3.08 -10.53 2.91
C ASN A 146 -2.30 -10.91 4.19
N HIS A 147 -1.17 -11.59 3.96
CA HIS A 147 -0.20 -12.04 4.95
C HIS A 147 1.18 -11.75 4.36
N GLU A 148 1.74 -10.61 4.77
CA GLU A 148 2.86 -10.00 4.08
C GLU A 148 4.17 -10.71 4.38
N TYR A 149 4.52 -10.79 5.67
CA TYR A 149 5.73 -11.45 6.14
C TYR A 149 5.53 -12.19 7.47
N LEU A 150 6.62 -12.44 8.20
CA LEU A 150 6.59 -13.01 9.55
C LEU A 150 7.72 -12.42 10.39
N ASN A 151 7.53 -12.39 11.70
CA ASN A 151 8.56 -12.00 12.66
C ASN A 151 9.28 -13.26 13.17
N ASP A 152 10.53 -13.49 12.75
CA ASP A 152 11.28 -14.72 13.07
C ASP A 152 11.34 -15.01 14.58
N GLU A 153 11.46 -13.96 15.39
CA GLU A 153 11.49 -14.01 16.86
C GLU A 153 10.19 -14.57 17.48
N TYR A 154 9.06 -14.41 16.79
CA TYR A 154 7.75 -14.88 17.23
C TYR A 154 7.27 -16.09 16.44
N PHE A 155 7.78 -16.33 15.25
CA PHE A 155 7.24 -17.34 14.37
C PHE A 155 7.88 -18.71 14.59
N TYR A 156 9.17 -18.76 14.92
CA TYR A 156 9.90 -20.00 15.17
C TYR A 156 10.13 -20.26 16.66
N PRO A 157 10.27 -21.54 17.08
CA PRO A 157 10.72 -21.84 18.44
C PRO A 157 12.08 -21.18 18.71
N ALA A 158 12.33 -20.75 19.95
CA ALA A 158 13.60 -20.12 20.35
C ALA A 158 14.86 -20.97 20.04
N SER A 159 14.70 -22.29 19.92
CA SER A 159 15.76 -23.23 19.54
C SER A 159 16.08 -23.26 18.03
N VAL A 160 15.34 -22.51 17.21
CA VAL A 160 15.46 -22.48 15.75
C VAL A 160 15.95 -21.09 15.33
N THR A 161 17.03 -21.06 14.54
CA THR A 161 17.56 -19.84 13.94
C THR A 161 17.58 -20.00 12.42
N PRO A 162 16.99 -19.07 11.64
CA PRO A 162 17.11 -19.06 10.18
C PRO A 162 18.55 -19.22 9.71
N GLY A 163 18.78 -20.25 8.89
CA GLY A 163 20.10 -20.57 8.36
C GLY A 163 21.14 -21.09 9.37
N GLY A 164 20.69 -21.45 10.58
CA GLY A 164 21.54 -21.93 11.67
C GLY A 164 20.96 -23.18 12.33
N THR A 165 21.00 -23.22 13.67
CA THR A 165 20.52 -24.38 14.45
C THR A 165 19.03 -24.64 14.19
N GLY A 166 18.69 -25.90 13.93
CA GLY A 166 17.30 -26.32 13.73
C GLY A 166 16.66 -25.87 12.41
N TRP A 167 17.38 -25.12 11.56
CA TRP A 167 16.89 -24.72 10.25
C TRP A 167 16.81 -25.93 9.32
N SER A 168 15.68 -26.06 8.64
CA SER A 168 15.41 -27.18 7.73
C SER A 168 14.34 -26.80 6.72
N LEU A 169 14.11 -27.70 5.75
CA LEU A 169 13.00 -27.54 4.81
C LEU A 169 11.64 -27.41 5.52
N GLU A 170 11.47 -28.04 6.68
CA GLU A 170 10.21 -27.90 7.44
C GLU A 170 9.96 -26.43 7.79
N GLN A 171 10.98 -25.72 8.30
CA GLN A 171 10.83 -24.34 8.73
C GLN A 171 10.68 -23.38 7.55
N VAL A 172 11.41 -23.65 6.46
CA VAL A 172 11.21 -22.94 5.18
C VAL A 172 9.77 -23.09 4.70
N ARG A 173 9.21 -24.32 4.71
CA ARG A 173 7.82 -24.56 4.31
C ARG A 173 6.83 -23.89 5.27
N LYS A 174 7.11 -23.90 6.57
CA LYS A 174 6.29 -23.20 7.58
C LYS A 174 6.20 -21.71 7.26
N GLY A 175 7.33 -21.05 7.00
CA GLY A 175 7.36 -19.65 6.58
C GLY A 175 6.61 -19.42 5.27
N GLN A 176 6.85 -20.22 4.23
CA GLN A 176 6.14 -20.09 2.95
C GLN A 176 4.62 -20.29 3.06
N TYR A 177 4.17 -21.11 4.02
CA TYR A 177 2.74 -21.28 4.33
C TYR A 177 2.17 -20.19 5.23
N ALA A 178 2.98 -19.33 5.85
CA ALA A 178 2.50 -18.17 6.60
C ALA A 178 2.11 -17.00 5.67
N HIS A 179 2.81 -16.85 4.56
CA HIS A 179 2.60 -15.78 3.57
C HIS A 179 1.33 -15.99 2.73
N GLY A 180 0.95 -14.97 1.95
CA GLY A 180 -0.07 -15.06 0.92
C GLY A 180 -1.38 -14.40 1.30
N VAL A 181 -2.49 -15.11 1.16
CA VAL A 181 -3.85 -14.60 1.39
C VAL A 181 -4.66 -15.65 2.16
N SER A 182 -5.49 -15.17 3.10
CA SER A 182 -6.56 -15.95 3.72
C SER A 182 -7.91 -15.45 3.22
N VAL A 183 -8.73 -16.37 2.69
CA VAL A 183 -10.17 -16.13 2.48
C VAL A 183 -10.89 -16.74 3.68
N VAL A 184 -11.59 -15.90 4.45
CA VAL A 184 -12.23 -16.29 5.71
C VAL A 184 -13.72 -16.01 5.62
N HIS A 185 -14.56 -17.05 5.67
CA HIS A 185 -16.00 -16.87 5.80
C HIS A 185 -16.34 -16.46 7.23
N VAL A 186 -16.96 -15.29 7.37
CA VAL A 186 -17.27 -14.68 8.67
C VAL A 186 -18.75 -14.35 8.76
N ARG A 187 -19.32 -14.49 9.96
CA ARG A 187 -20.71 -14.16 10.26
C ARG A 187 -20.81 -13.48 11.61
N ARG A 188 -21.73 -12.52 11.73
CA ARG A 188 -22.11 -11.90 12.98
C ARG A 188 -23.25 -12.70 13.65
N VAL A 189 -23.00 -13.24 14.83
CA VAL A 189 -23.96 -14.01 15.64
C VAL A 189 -24.05 -13.38 17.02
N ASN A 190 -25.27 -13.07 17.49
CA ASN A 190 -25.50 -12.45 18.80
C ASN A 190 -24.64 -11.20 19.06
N GLY A 191 -24.37 -10.41 18.02
CA GLY A 191 -23.57 -9.19 18.10
C GLY A 191 -22.06 -9.39 17.89
N ASN A 192 -21.54 -10.62 17.95
CA ASN A 192 -20.11 -10.95 17.80
C ASN A 192 -19.80 -11.49 16.41
N TRP A 193 -18.62 -11.18 15.88
CA TRP A 193 -18.14 -11.78 14.64
C TRP A 193 -17.43 -13.10 14.92
N GLU A 194 -17.73 -14.11 14.11
CA GLU A 194 -17.22 -15.46 14.24
C GLU A 194 -16.76 -15.97 12.87
N VAL A 195 -15.72 -16.80 12.85
CA VAL A 195 -15.30 -17.54 11.66
C VAL A 195 -16.24 -18.74 11.47
N VAL A 196 -16.80 -18.91 10.28
CA VAL A 196 -17.69 -20.01 9.94
C VAL A 196 -16.86 -21.26 9.62
N ILE A 197 -16.96 -22.28 10.47
CA ILE A 197 -16.30 -23.58 10.29
C ILE A 197 -17.32 -24.71 10.54
N PRO A 198 -17.51 -25.65 9.59
CA PRO A 198 -16.93 -25.69 8.25
C PRO A 198 -17.49 -24.59 7.33
N SER A 199 -16.67 -24.15 6.38
CA SER A 199 -17.09 -23.31 5.26
C SER A 199 -16.43 -23.79 3.98
N GLN A 200 -17.18 -23.80 2.88
CA GLN A 200 -16.64 -24.11 1.56
C GLN A 200 -15.69 -23.03 1.05
N TYR A 201 -15.83 -21.78 1.53
CA TYR A 201 -15.05 -20.63 1.04
C TYR A 201 -13.70 -20.48 1.71
N ASN A 202 -13.49 -21.07 2.90
CA ASN A 202 -12.26 -20.87 3.65
C ASN A 202 -11.07 -21.42 2.85
N ARG A 203 -10.05 -20.59 2.64
CA ARG A 203 -8.92 -20.93 1.78
C ARG A 203 -7.65 -20.24 2.24
N ARG A 204 -6.53 -20.97 2.21
CA ARG A 204 -5.18 -20.40 2.20
C ARG A 204 -4.64 -20.41 0.79
N ILE A 205 -4.11 -19.26 0.38
CA ILE A 205 -3.27 -19.07 -0.79
C ILE A 205 -1.91 -18.64 -0.22
N HIS A 206 -0.82 -19.27 -0.62
CA HIS A 206 0.47 -19.14 0.06
C HIS A 206 1.63 -19.28 -0.93
N GLY A 207 2.88 -19.22 -0.45
CA GLY A 207 4.11 -19.24 -1.25
C GLY A 207 4.37 -20.52 -2.08
N LEU A 208 3.40 -21.44 -2.14
CA LEU A 208 3.43 -22.69 -2.91
C LEU A 208 2.12 -23.00 -3.65
N THR A 209 1.12 -22.12 -3.57
CA THR A 209 -0.13 -22.31 -4.33
C THR A 209 0.16 -22.11 -5.82
N ALA A 210 -0.23 -23.06 -6.68
CA ALA A 210 -0.06 -22.90 -8.12
C ALA A 210 -0.94 -21.76 -8.65
N MET A 211 -0.36 -20.92 -9.52
CA MET A 211 -1.00 -19.74 -10.10
C MET A 211 -0.73 -19.68 -11.59
N ALA A 212 -1.70 -19.20 -12.35
CA ALA A 212 -1.52 -18.92 -13.75
C ALA A 212 -0.79 -17.58 -13.93
N ILE A 213 0.12 -17.50 -14.89
CA ILE A 213 0.65 -16.24 -15.41
C ILE A 213 -0.22 -15.85 -16.60
N THR A 214 -0.72 -14.61 -16.63
CA THR A 214 -1.56 -14.08 -17.72
C THR A 214 -1.08 -12.70 -18.19
N GLY A 215 -1.51 -12.26 -19.36
CA GLY A 215 -1.03 -11.02 -19.97
C GLY A 215 0.28 -11.18 -20.76
N PRO A 216 0.93 -10.06 -21.17
CA PRO A 216 1.96 -10.09 -22.21
C PRO A 216 3.27 -10.81 -21.85
N ALA A 217 3.59 -11.00 -20.57
CA ALA A 217 4.81 -11.72 -20.16
C ALA A 217 4.60 -13.23 -20.01
N ARG A 218 3.34 -13.72 -20.09
CA ARG A 218 3.04 -15.15 -20.08
C ARG A 218 3.81 -15.87 -21.19
N GLY A 219 4.54 -16.92 -20.82
CA GLY A 219 5.28 -17.75 -21.77
C GLY A 219 6.62 -17.16 -22.25
N HIS A 220 6.94 -15.93 -21.85
CA HIS A 220 8.17 -15.25 -22.25
C HIS A 220 9.41 -15.96 -21.69
N ALA A 221 10.54 -15.92 -22.41
CA ALA A 221 11.76 -16.63 -22.02
C ALA A 221 12.27 -16.27 -20.62
N LEU A 222 12.06 -15.02 -20.19
CA LEU A 222 12.41 -14.51 -18.85
C LEU A 222 11.51 -15.06 -17.72
N MET A 223 10.40 -15.72 -18.05
CA MET A 223 9.45 -16.32 -17.08
C MET A 223 9.63 -17.84 -16.95
N ARG A 224 10.50 -18.45 -17.77
CA ARG A 224 10.71 -19.89 -17.82
C ARG A 224 11.76 -20.31 -16.79
N THR A 225 11.48 -21.40 -16.08
CA THR A 225 12.39 -22.02 -15.10
C THR A 225 12.57 -23.49 -15.40
N SER A 226 13.43 -24.19 -14.66
CA SER A 226 13.57 -25.64 -14.86
C SER A 226 12.27 -26.40 -14.55
N ALA A 227 11.50 -25.93 -13.57
CA ALA A 227 10.24 -26.54 -13.12
C ALA A 227 9.02 -26.11 -13.94
N ASP A 228 9.09 -24.98 -14.66
CA ASP A 228 8.08 -24.50 -15.59
C ASP A 228 8.75 -24.01 -16.89
N PRO A 229 9.10 -24.93 -17.81
CA PRO A 229 9.75 -24.59 -19.08
C PRO A 229 8.87 -23.79 -20.03
N GLU A 230 7.55 -23.80 -19.85
CA GLU A 230 6.63 -23.01 -20.67
C GLU A 230 6.52 -21.58 -20.14
N GLY A 231 6.69 -21.33 -18.83
CA GLY A 231 6.63 -19.98 -18.24
C GLY A 231 5.19 -19.49 -18.05
N GLU A 232 4.29 -20.41 -17.70
CA GLU A 232 2.85 -20.18 -17.64
C GLU A 232 2.25 -20.44 -16.24
N VAL A 233 2.94 -21.17 -15.36
CA VAL A 233 2.44 -21.58 -14.04
C VAL A 233 3.49 -21.42 -12.96
N VAL A 234 3.31 -20.45 -12.08
CA VAL A 234 4.21 -20.16 -10.95
C VAL A 234 3.68 -20.72 -9.63
N LEU A 235 4.59 -21.12 -8.74
CA LEU A 235 4.25 -21.52 -7.39
C LEU A 235 4.35 -20.32 -6.44
N GLY A 236 3.18 -19.86 -6.02
CA GLY A 236 3.02 -18.98 -4.88
C GLY A 236 2.95 -17.49 -5.21
N THR A 237 2.58 -16.78 -4.15
CA THR A 237 2.65 -15.34 -4.02
C THR A 237 3.31 -15.01 -2.69
N LEU A 238 4.04 -13.92 -2.65
CA LEU A 238 4.96 -13.56 -1.56
C LEU A 238 4.85 -12.08 -1.28
N ASN A 239 5.11 -11.70 -0.02
CA ASN A 239 5.15 -10.32 0.40
C ASN A 239 3.91 -9.54 -0.06
N ASN A 240 2.78 -10.10 0.34
CA ASN A 240 1.46 -9.62 -0.03
C ASN A 240 1.14 -8.41 0.86
N CYS A 241 1.37 -7.20 0.35
CA CYS A 241 1.23 -5.94 1.08
C CYS A 241 -0.24 -5.47 1.12
N GLY A 242 -0.55 -4.31 0.56
CA GLY A 242 -1.89 -3.76 0.41
C GLY A 242 -2.79 -4.53 -0.57
N ASN A 243 -3.91 -3.94 -0.95
CA ASN A 243 -4.89 -4.63 -1.79
C ASN A 243 -5.64 -3.75 -2.80
N GLY A 244 -6.37 -4.43 -3.67
CA GLY A 244 -7.38 -3.82 -4.52
C GLY A 244 -8.62 -4.71 -4.61
N THR A 245 -9.71 -4.14 -5.14
CA THR A 245 -10.89 -4.92 -5.52
C THR A 245 -11.34 -4.57 -6.90
N THR A 246 -11.80 -5.58 -7.63
CA THR A 246 -12.30 -5.37 -8.96
C THR A 246 -13.80 -5.07 -8.94
N LEU A 247 -14.25 -4.32 -9.94
CA LEU A 247 -15.66 -4.03 -10.18
C LEU A 247 -16.50 -5.27 -10.53
N TRP A 248 -15.87 -6.45 -10.60
CA TRP A 248 -16.51 -7.72 -10.85
C TRP A 248 -16.39 -8.70 -9.68
N GLY A 249 -15.93 -8.25 -8.51
CA GLY A 249 -15.98 -9.05 -7.27
C GLY A 249 -14.84 -10.05 -7.12
N THR A 250 -13.66 -9.71 -7.64
CA THR A 250 -12.41 -10.42 -7.33
C THR A 250 -11.49 -9.53 -6.49
N TYR A 251 -10.56 -10.18 -5.80
CA TYR A 251 -9.58 -9.55 -4.94
C TYR A 251 -8.25 -9.42 -5.68
N LEU A 252 -7.58 -8.29 -5.51
CA LEU A 252 -6.21 -8.07 -5.99
C LEU A 252 -5.28 -8.02 -4.78
N THR A 253 -4.31 -8.94 -4.75
CA THR A 253 -3.20 -8.92 -3.79
C THR A 253 -1.91 -8.53 -4.51
N CYS A 254 -1.03 -7.86 -3.79
CA CYS A 254 0.03 -7.02 -4.33
C CYS A 254 1.38 -7.57 -3.84
N GLU A 255 2.24 -8.04 -4.74
CA GLU A 255 3.57 -8.52 -4.37
C GLU A 255 4.55 -7.35 -4.32
N GLU A 256 5.08 -7.08 -3.14
CA GLU A 256 5.78 -5.84 -2.82
C GLU A 256 7.27 -6.15 -2.62
N ASN A 257 7.76 -6.39 -1.40
CA ASN A 257 9.16 -6.74 -1.11
C ASN A 257 9.60 -8.18 -1.45
N PHE A 258 9.17 -8.69 -2.61
CA PHE A 258 9.49 -10.04 -3.10
C PHE A 258 10.99 -10.30 -3.28
N ASN A 259 11.80 -9.25 -3.52
CA ASN A 259 13.25 -9.35 -3.71
C ASN A 259 13.94 -9.92 -2.46
N GLY A 260 13.39 -9.65 -1.27
CA GLY A 260 13.93 -10.06 0.01
C GLY A 260 13.99 -11.58 0.21
N TYR A 261 13.30 -12.37 -0.60
CA TYR A 261 13.17 -13.83 -0.45
C TYR A 261 14.19 -14.64 -1.26
N PHE A 262 14.87 -13.99 -2.20
CA PHE A 262 15.80 -14.65 -3.11
C PHE A 262 17.23 -14.50 -2.64
N SER A 263 18.06 -15.50 -2.92
CA SER A 263 19.48 -15.55 -2.57
C SER A 263 20.33 -15.77 -3.81
N ASN A 264 21.61 -15.39 -3.68
CA ASN A 264 22.65 -15.62 -4.67
C ASN A 264 23.77 -16.48 -4.08
N LEU A 265 23.51 -17.76 -3.83
CA LEU A 265 24.48 -18.60 -3.12
C LEU A 265 25.71 -18.94 -3.98
N GLY A 266 25.51 -19.02 -5.30
CA GLY A 266 26.58 -19.22 -6.28
C GLY A 266 27.39 -17.96 -6.61
N GLY A 267 27.01 -16.78 -6.10
CA GLY A 267 27.75 -15.53 -6.30
C GLY A 267 27.79 -15.05 -7.76
N VAL A 268 26.73 -15.29 -8.53
CA VAL A 268 26.64 -14.82 -9.91
C VAL A 268 26.54 -13.29 -9.96
N THR A 269 27.15 -12.66 -10.97
CA THR A 269 27.02 -11.21 -11.16
C THR A 269 25.57 -10.85 -11.49
N ARG A 270 25.02 -9.90 -10.74
CA ARG A 270 23.67 -9.35 -10.98
C ARG A 270 23.58 -8.72 -12.37
N THR A 271 22.51 -9.03 -13.10
CA THR A 271 22.11 -8.23 -14.27
C THR A 271 21.69 -6.83 -13.84
N PRO A 272 21.59 -5.85 -14.77
CA PRO A 272 21.02 -4.55 -14.47
C PRO A 272 19.62 -4.64 -13.85
N ASN A 273 18.77 -5.54 -14.35
CA ASN A 273 17.43 -5.76 -13.79
C ASN A 273 17.49 -6.31 -12.35
N GLU A 274 18.29 -7.35 -12.11
CA GLU A 274 18.45 -7.95 -10.77
C GLU A 274 18.96 -6.93 -9.75
N ALA A 275 19.89 -6.06 -10.14
CA ALA A 275 20.36 -4.97 -9.28
C ALA A 275 19.29 -3.89 -9.07
N ARG A 276 18.52 -3.54 -10.10
CA ARG A 276 17.47 -2.52 -10.07
C ARG A 276 16.29 -2.87 -9.16
N TYR A 277 15.97 -4.16 -9.04
CA TYR A 277 14.96 -4.66 -8.10
C TYR A 277 15.55 -5.03 -6.73
N GLY A 278 16.81 -4.68 -6.46
CA GLY A 278 17.40 -4.88 -5.14
C GLY A 278 17.59 -6.36 -4.76
N LEU A 279 17.78 -7.28 -5.70
CA LEU A 279 18.10 -8.67 -5.34
C LEU A 279 19.45 -8.72 -4.61
N PRO A 280 19.58 -9.46 -3.50
CA PRO A 280 20.79 -9.45 -2.70
C PRO A 280 21.95 -10.15 -3.43
N THR A 281 23.19 -9.71 -3.16
CA THR A 281 24.40 -10.34 -3.71
C THR A 281 24.81 -11.62 -3.00
N GLY A 282 24.11 -12.00 -1.94
CA GLY A 282 24.39 -13.16 -1.11
C GLY A 282 23.09 -13.80 -0.63
N ASN A 283 23.07 -14.29 0.61
CA ASN A 283 21.88 -14.93 1.15
C ASN A 283 20.84 -13.89 1.60
N SER A 284 19.58 -14.17 1.31
CA SER A 284 18.41 -13.52 1.91
C SER A 284 18.39 -13.74 3.44
N GLY A 285 17.80 -12.79 4.18
CA GLY A 285 17.50 -12.94 5.60
C GLY A 285 16.56 -14.12 5.92
N TYR A 286 15.67 -14.48 4.99
CA TYR A 286 14.76 -15.62 5.13
C TYR A 286 15.45 -16.98 4.99
N ARG A 287 16.64 -17.04 4.38
CA ARG A 287 17.43 -18.27 4.25
C ARG A 287 16.66 -19.45 3.62
N TRP A 288 15.66 -19.17 2.78
CA TRP A 288 14.87 -20.22 2.11
C TRP A 288 15.70 -21.00 1.10
N ALA A 289 16.59 -20.32 0.39
CA ALA A 289 17.51 -20.91 -0.58
C ALA A 289 18.41 -22.03 -0.01
N ASP A 290 18.63 -22.06 1.31
CA ASP A 290 19.41 -23.10 1.99
C ASP A 290 18.74 -24.49 1.86
N HIS A 291 17.41 -24.53 1.66
CA HIS A 291 16.63 -25.78 1.58
C HIS A 291 15.61 -25.84 0.43
N ASP A 292 15.31 -24.72 -0.23
CA ASP A 292 14.45 -24.64 -1.41
C ASP A 292 15.22 -23.92 -2.54
N PRO A 293 15.86 -24.66 -3.47
CA PRO A 293 16.75 -24.09 -4.49
C PRO A 293 16.03 -23.16 -5.47
N ARG A 294 14.69 -23.20 -5.51
CA ARG A 294 13.86 -22.25 -6.26
C ARG A 294 14.16 -20.79 -5.88
N PHE A 295 14.55 -20.55 -4.62
CA PHE A 295 14.88 -19.23 -4.11
C PHE A 295 16.37 -18.87 -4.29
N ASP A 296 17.20 -19.75 -4.84
CA ASP A 296 18.57 -19.41 -5.23
C ASP A 296 18.62 -19.02 -6.71
N TYR A 297 18.61 -17.72 -6.99
CA TYR A 297 18.62 -17.22 -8.37
C TYR A 297 19.99 -17.41 -9.06
N SER A 298 21.02 -17.87 -8.35
CA SER A 298 22.24 -18.36 -9.01
C SER A 298 22.03 -19.69 -9.76
N THR A 299 20.96 -20.42 -9.43
CA THR A 299 20.54 -21.68 -10.08
C THR A 299 19.25 -21.53 -10.87
N GLU A 300 18.20 -20.95 -10.28
CA GLU A 300 16.91 -20.66 -10.91
C GLU A 300 16.76 -19.16 -11.20
N ARG A 301 17.61 -18.68 -12.11
CA ARG A 301 17.79 -17.22 -12.36
C ARG A 301 16.53 -16.46 -12.74
N ASN A 302 15.57 -17.11 -13.37
CA ASN A 302 14.32 -16.50 -13.80
C ASN A 302 13.22 -16.54 -12.74
N GLU A 303 13.38 -17.27 -11.63
CA GLU A 303 12.32 -17.35 -10.61
C GLU A 303 11.97 -15.96 -10.03
N PRO A 304 12.91 -15.05 -9.70
CA PRO A 304 12.57 -13.71 -9.25
C PRO A 304 11.72 -12.90 -10.24
N ASN A 305 11.81 -13.17 -11.55
CA ASN A 305 11.00 -12.47 -12.56
C ASN A 305 9.52 -12.86 -12.47
N ARG A 306 9.20 -13.99 -11.82
CA ARG A 306 7.85 -14.53 -11.68
C ARG A 306 7.13 -13.99 -10.43
N PHE A 307 7.75 -13.04 -9.74
CA PHE A 307 7.21 -12.29 -8.60
C PHE A 307 7.32 -10.78 -8.82
N GLY A 308 6.60 -10.00 -8.01
CA GLY A 308 6.45 -8.55 -8.16
C GLY A 308 5.28 -8.20 -9.08
N TRP A 309 4.22 -9.01 -9.07
CA TRP A 309 3.06 -8.83 -9.92
C TRP A 309 1.80 -8.66 -9.09
N MET A 310 0.81 -7.95 -9.63
CA MET A 310 -0.56 -8.06 -9.14
C MET A 310 -1.12 -9.46 -9.34
N VAL A 311 -1.73 -10.04 -8.30
CA VAL A 311 -2.37 -11.36 -8.34
C VAL A 311 -3.86 -11.22 -8.09
N GLU A 312 -4.67 -11.68 -9.04
CA GLU A 312 -6.13 -11.69 -8.93
C GLU A 312 -6.64 -13.04 -8.40
N ILE A 313 -7.52 -12.98 -7.40
CA ILE A 313 -8.13 -14.11 -6.70
C ILE A 313 -9.65 -13.99 -6.77
N ASP A 314 -10.34 -15.06 -7.14
CA ASP A 314 -11.79 -15.16 -6.96
C ASP A 314 -12.08 -15.71 -5.55
N PRO A 315 -12.58 -14.89 -4.61
CA PRO A 315 -12.81 -15.35 -3.24
C PRO A 315 -14.03 -16.26 -3.12
N PHE A 316 -14.96 -16.24 -4.09
CA PHE A 316 -16.18 -17.04 -4.05
C PHE A 316 -16.01 -18.41 -4.72
N ASP A 317 -14.95 -18.60 -5.51
CA ASP A 317 -14.56 -19.92 -6.03
C ASP A 317 -13.29 -20.42 -5.31
N PRO A 318 -13.42 -21.28 -4.28
CA PRO A 318 -12.28 -21.79 -3.51
C PRO A 318 -11.37 -22.72 -4.34
N THR A 319 -11.81 -23.15 -5.52
CA THR A 319 -11.04 -24.01 -6.44
C THR A 319 -10.38 -23.24 -7.58
N SER A 320 -10.70 -21.94 -7.73
CA SER A 320 -10.14 -21.08 -8.77
C SER A 320 -8.61 -21.00 -8.68
N THR A 321 -7.93 -20.98 -9.82
CA THR A 321 -6.48 -20.72 -9.87
C THR A 321 -6.25 -19.21 -9.86
N PRO A 322 -5.50 -18.65 -8.89
CA PRO A 322 -5.14 -17.23 -8.91
C PRO A 322 -4.32 -16.87 -10.16
N LYS A 323 -4.41 -15.62 -10.61
CA LYS A 323 -3.78 -15.15 -11.86
C LYS A 323 -2.82 -14.01 -11.60
N LYS A 324 -1.54 -14.16 -11.92
CA LYS A 324 -0.57 -13.05 -11.96
C LYS A 324 -0.81 -12.22 -13.23
N ARG A 325 -1.24 -10.96 -13.08
CA ARG A 325 -1.70 -10.07 -14.16
C ARG A 325 -0.53 -9.24 -14.70
N THR A 326 0.21 -9.79 -15.67
CA THR A 326 1.48 -9.16 -16.07
C THR A 326 1.32 -7.84 -16.81
N ALA A 327 0.12 -7.54 -17.35
CA ALA A 327 -0.13 -6.28 -18.05
C ALA A 327 -0.08 -5.05 -17.13
N LEU A 328 -0.19 -5.24 -15.81
CA LEU A 328 -0.08 -4.19 -14.80
C LEU A 328 1.38 -3.85 -14.44
N GLY A 329 2.35 -4.53 -15.06
CA GLY A 329 3.78 -4.30 -14.83
C GLY A 329 4.33 -5.07 -13.64
N ARG A 330 5.66 -5.28 -13.65
CA ARG A 330 6.39 -5.88 -12.54
C ARG A 330 7.02 -4.77 -11.70
N ILE A 331 6.60 -4.60 -10.46
CA ILE A 331 7.11 -3.58 -9.54
C ILE A 331 7.01 -4.14 -8.11
N LYS A 332 7.37 -3.37 -7.09
CA LYS A 332 7.00 -3.68 -5.70
C LYS A 332 5.63 -3.05 -5.45
N HIS A 333 4.59 -3.82 -5.77
CA HIS A 333 3.23 -3.29 -5.78
C HIS A 333 2.73 -3.13 -4.35
N GLU A 334 2.36 -1.91 -3.98
CA GLU A 334 1.72 -1.65 -2.69
C GLU A 334 0.25 -2.09 -2.68
N ASN A 335 -0.59 -1.40 -3.47
CA ASN A 335 -2.03 -1.63 -3.55
C ASN A 335 -2.55 -1.38 -4.97
N ALA A 336 -3.85 -1.57 -5.21
CA ALA A 336 -4.48 -1.29 -6.50
C ALA A 336 -5.80 -0.53 -6.35
N ALA A 337 -5.82 0.75 -6.77
CA ALA A 337 -7.03 1.54 -6.83
C ALA A 337 -7.70 1.45 -8.20
N MET A 338 -8.77 0.67 -8.31
CA MET A 338 -9.54 0.51 -9.54
C MET A 338 -10.65 1.56 -9.67
N THR A 339 -10.78 2.15 -10.86
CA THR A 339 -11.91 3.00 -11.25
C THR A 339 -12.26 2.80 -12.73
N LEU A 340 -13.23 3.56 -13.24
CA LEU A 340 -13.60 3.58 -14.65
C LEU A 340 -13.24 4.92 -15.28
N SER A 341 -12.78 4.86 -16.54
CA SER A 341 -12.74 6.03 -17.41
C SER A 341 -14.14 6.44 -17.87
N ALA A 342 -14.25 7.63 -18.48
CA ALA A 342 -15.51 8.16 -19.00
C ALA A 342 -16.17 7.23 -20.06
N ASN A 343 -15.38 6.38 -20.73
CA ASN A 343 -15.84 5.38 -21.69
C ASN A 343 -15.83 3.94 -21.13
N ASN A 344 -15.92 3.76 -19.81
CA ASN A 344 -15.99 2.48 -19.12
C ASN A 344 -14.79 1.56 -19.34
N ARG A 345 -13.60 2.06 -19.66
CA ARG A 345 -12.38 1.24 -19.56
C ARG A 345 -11.97 1.16 -18.10
N VAL A 346 -11.43 0.02 -17.72
CA VAL A 346 -10.88 -0.20 -16.38
C VAL A 346 -9.59 0.59 -16.25
N VAL A 347 -9.47 1.38 -15.20
CA VAL A 347 -8.25 2.08 -14.83
C VAL A 347 -7.78 1.57 -13.48
N VAL A 348 -6.50 1.29 -13.32
CA VAL A 348 -5.89 0.87 -12.05
C VAL A 348 -4.69 1.75 -11.75
N TYR A 349 -4.72 2.47 -10.64
CA TYR A 349 -3.57 3.21 -10.12
C TYR A 349 -2.78 2.35 -9.15
N MET A 350 -1.45 2.45 -9.18
CA MET A 350 -0.53 1.61 -8.39
C MET A 350 0.69 2.42 -7.94
N GLY A 351 1.12 2.22 -6.70
CA GLY A 351 2.41 2.66 -6.17
C GLY A 351 3.48 1.59 -6.34
N ASP A 352 4.74 2.02 -6.45
CA ASP A 352 5.92 1.17 -6.42
C ASP A 352 6.75 1.54 -5.20
N ASP A 353 6.54 0.86 -4.07
CA ASP A 353 7.15 1.27 -2.80
C ASP A 353 8.65 0.96 -2.79
N GLN A 354 9.42 2.01 -3.04
CA GLN A 354 10.84 2.11 -2.80
C GLN A 354 11.21 3.59 -2.90
N ALA A 355 12.19 4.02 -2.10
CA ALA A 355 12.77 5.34 -2.24
C ALA A 355 13.22 5.61 -3.68
N ASN A 356 12.70 6.69 -4.26
CA ASN A 356 12.95 7.13 -5.63
C ASN A 356 12.37 6.25 -6.75
N ASP A 357 11.39 5.39 -6.47
CA ASP A 357 10.57 4.72 -7.49
C ASP A 357 9.31 5.53 -7.82
N TYR A 358 8.27 4.91 -8.40
CA TYR A 358 7.34 5.61 -9.29
C TYR A 358 5.86 5.35 -9.01
N VAL A 359 5.00 6.23 -9.52
CA VAL A 359 3.54 6.02 -9.57
C VAL A 359 3.14 5.54 -10.96
N TYR A 360 2.29 4.52 -11.02
CA TYR A 360 1.83 3.88 -12.24
C TYR A 360 0.31 3.97 -12.43
N LYS A 361 -0.10 3.86 -13.69
CA LYS A 361 -1.50 3.74 -14.10
C LYS A 361 -1.64 2.71 -15.20
N PHE A 362 -2.54 1.75 -15.05
CA PHE A 362 -2.96 0.85 -16.13
C PHE A 362 -4.31 1.30 -16.67
N VAL A 363 -4.51 1.21 -17.99
CA VAL A 363 -5.82 1.36 -18.62
C VAL A 363 -6.12 0.21 -19.57
N SER A 364 -7.23 -0.48 -19.37
CA SER A 364 -7.60 -1.66 -20.17
C SER A 364 -7.89 -1.31 -21.63
N SER A 365 -7.63 -2.24 -22.54
CA SER A 365 -8.06 -2.13 -23.94
C SER A 365 -9.56 -2.37 -24.10
N GLY A 366 -10.11 -3.28 -23.28
CA GLY A 366 -11.55 -3.56 -23.23
C GLY A 366 -12.32 -2.59 -22.34
N THR A 367 -13.65 -2.72 -22.35
CA THR A 367 -14.56 -1.95 -21.51
C THR A 367 -15.25 -2.86 -20.50
N TYR A 368 -15.48 -2.34 -19.31
CA TYR A 368 -16.24 -2.96 -18.25
C TYR A 368 -17.71 -3.12 -18.66
N ASN A 369 -18.24 -4.33 -18.43
CA ASN A 369 -19.63 -4.66 -18.62
C ASN A 369 -20.28 -5.03 -17.28
N ALA A 370 -21.09 -4.10 -16.75
CA ALA A 370 -21.81 -4.30 -15.49
C ALA A 370 -22.87 -5.41 -15.56
N SER A 371 -23.43 -5.69 -16.75
CA SER A 371 -24.50 -6.67 -16.93
C SER A 371 -23.98 -8.12 -16.97
N THR A 372 -22.71 -8.31 -17.32
CA THR A 372 -22.11 -9.65 -17.46
C THR A 372 -20.69 -9.68 -16.85
N PRO A 373 -20.55 -9.80 -15.52
CA PRO A 373 -19.26 -9.78 -14.81
C PRO A 373 -18.21 -10.78 -15.33
N GLN A 374 -18.65 -11.87 -15.94
CA GLN A 374 -17.79 -12.90 -16.54
C GLN A 374 -17.01 -12.37 -17.74
N LEU A 375 -17.55 -11.40 -18.49
CA LEU A 375 -16.85 -10.75 -19.61
C LEU A 375 -15.70 -9.85 -19.15
N ASN A 376 -15.68 -9.49 -17.86
CA ASN A 376 -14.66 -8.61 -17.30
C ASN A 376 -13.42 -9.34 -16.82
N ARG A 377 -13.46 -10.69 -16.74
CA ARG A 377 -12.44 -11.53 -16.10
C ARG A 377 -11.04 -11.38 -16.66
N ASP A 378 -10.89 -10.96 -17.91
CA ASP A 378 -9.59 -10.84 -18.56
C ASP A 378 -9.27 -9.39 -18.98
N LEU A 379 -10.02 -8.40 -18.48
CA LEU A 379 -9.76 -6.98 -18.75
C LEU A 379 -8.40 -6.49 -18.22
N LEU A 380 -7.81 -7.20 -17.26
CA LEU A 380 -6.48 -6.93 -16.71
C LEU A 380 -5.34 -7.62 -17.49
N ASP A 381 -5.64 -8.36 -18.57
CA ASP A 381 -4.60 -9.02 -19.39
C ASP A 381 -4.15 -8.18 -20.58
N SER A 382 -4.90 -7.12 -20.93
CA SER A 382 -4.62 -6.29 -22.10
C SER A 382 -5.00 -4.83 -21.88
N GLY A 383 -4.03 -3.95 -22.11
CA GLY A 383 -4.18 -2.52 -21.91
C GLY A 383 -2.86 -1.79 -22.13
N THR A 384 -2.77 -0.58 -21.60
CA THR A 384 -1.55 0.22 -21.61
C THR A 384 -1.19 0.56 -20.18
N LEU A 385 0.04 0.21 -19.79
CA LEU A 385 0.65 0.67 -18.56
C LEU A 385 1.30 2.04 -18.82
N TYR A 386 1.17 2.93 -17.87
CA TYR A 386 1.73 4.28 -17.86
C TYR A 386 2.51 4.50 -16.57
N VAL A 387 3.50 5.37 -16.63
CA VAL A 387 4.23 5.88 -15.46
C VAL A 387 4.07 7.40 -15.38
N ALA A 388 3.97 7.94 -14.17
CA ALA A 388 3.78 9.35 -13.94
C ALA A 388 5.07 10.16 -14.11
N ARG A 389 4.94 11.35 -14.70
CA ARG A 389 5.87 12.46 -14.47
C ARG A 389 5.09 13.64 -13.89
N PHE A 390 5.53 14.11 -12.72
CA PHE A 390 5.03 15.29 -12.03
C PHE A 390 5.89 16.49 -12.41
N ASP A 391 5.25 17.50 -13.00
CA ASP A 391 5.85 18.76 -13.42
C ASP A 391 5.42 19.88 -12.44
N ALA A 392 6.35 20.77 -12.09
CA ALA A 392 6.08 21.90 -11.19
C ALA A 392 5.04 22.88 -11.77
N GLY A 393 4.36 23.59 -10.88
CA GLY A 393 3.40 24.64 -11.23
C GLY A 393 4.05 25.92 -11.75
N ALA A 394 3.21 26.91 -12.07
CA ALA A 394 3.68 28.25 -12.44
C ALA A 394 4.17 29.06 -11.23
N THR A 395 3.65 28.75 -10.05
CA THR A 395 4.03 29.36 -8.77
C THR A 395 5.04 28.47 -8.10
N THR A 396 6.18 29.04 -7.69
CA THR A 396 7.22 28.26 -6.99
C THR A 396 6.86 28.09 -5.51
N ASN A 397 7.07 26.88 -4.99
CA ASN A 397 6.88 26.52 -3.57
C ASN A 397 5.43 26.53 -3.07
N ASP A 398 4.43 26.41 -3.95
CA ASP A 398 3.04 26.19 -3.53
C ASP A 398 2.66 24.71 -3.44
N MET A 399 3.57 23.80 -3.84
CA MET A 399 3.39 22.34 -3.81
C MET A 399 2.22 21.87 -4.68
N MET A 400 2.05 22.53 -5.83
CA MET A 400 1.01 22.25 -6.81
C MET A 400 1.62 22.22 -8.21
N GLY A 401 1.02 21.45 -9.11
CA GLY A 401 1.54 21.37 -10.47
C GLY A 401 0.64 20.65 -11.45
N SER A 402 1.25 20.29 -12.56
CA SER A 402 0.63 19.44 -13.59
C SER A 402 1.42 18.15 -13.74
N GLY A 403 0.86 17.15 -14.38
CA GLY A 403 1.60 15.94 -14.67
C GLY A 403 1.10 15.26 -15.92
N VAL A 404 1.90 14.29 -16.36
CA VAL A 404 1.64 13.50 -17.55
C VAL A 404 1.79 12.01 -17.25
N TRP A 405 0.95 11.21 -17.88
CA TRP A 405 1.08 9.76 -17.92
C TRP A 405 1.85 9.36 -19.16
N ILE A 406 3.06 8.84 -19.00
CA ILE A 406 3.92 8.40 -20.10
C ILE A 406 3.62 6.92 -20.38
N PRO A 407 3.15 6.54 -21.58
CA PRO A 407 2.84 5.15 -21.89
C PRO A 407 4.12 4.32 -21.94
N LEU A 408 4.12 3.14 -21.34
CA LEU A 408 5.21 2.17 -21.43
C LEU A 408 4.90 1.18 -22.54
N VAL A 409 5.14 1.60 -23.78
CA VAL A 409 4.99 0.78 -25.00
C VAL A 409 6.25 0.89 -25.86
N LEU A 410 6.50 -0.08 -26.74
CA LEU A 410 7.73 -0.14 -27.54
C LEU A 410 7.99 1.12 -28.39
N THR A 411 6.94 1.82 -28.82
CA THR A 411 7.10 3.05 -29.63
C THR A 411 7.35 4.31 -28.79
N THR A 412 7.36 4.21 -27.45
CA THR A 412 7.57 5.38 -26.59
C THR A 412 9.01 5.87 -26.68
N PRO A 413 9.24 7.17 -26.98
CA PRO A 413 10.57 7.76 -26.95
C PRO A 413 11.19 7.71 -25.54
N THR A 414 12.48 7.40 -25.46
CA THR A 414 13.25 7.51 -24.22
C THR A 414 13.79 8.94 -24.07
N THR A 415 14.41 9.24 -22.93
CA THR A 415 15.14 10.51 -22.74
C THR A 415 16.39 10.61 -23.63
N THR A 416 16.86 9.49 -24.21
CA THR A 416 17.94 9.48 -25.18
C THR A 416 17.39 9.87 -26.55
N ALA A 417 17.89 10.98 -27.10
CA ALA A 417 17.39 11.51 -28.36
C ALA A 417 17.44 10.48 -29.51
N GLY A 418 16.28 10.23 -30.13
CA GLY A 418 16.14 9.32 -31.27
C GLY A 418 16.01 7.83 -30.91
N GLN A 419 15.96 7.49 -29.62
CA GLN A 419 15.75 6.12 -29.14
C GLN A 419 14.33 5.93 -28.61
N THR A 420 13.77 4.73 -28.79
CA THR A 420 12.49 4.27 -28.25
C THR A 420 12.68 3.09 -27.31
N LEU A 421 11.65 2.75 -26.52
CA LEU A 421 11.68 1.54 -25.68
C LEU A 421 11.85 0.25 -26.50
N GLY A 422 11.38 0.22 -27.76
CA GLY A 422 11.55 -0.91 -28.68
C GLY A 422 12.98 -1.08 -29.19
N ASP A 423 13.85 -0.08 -29.00
CA ASP A 423 15.29 -0.23 -29.22
C ASP A 423 16.00 -0.84 -27.99
N LEU A 424 15.32 -0.88 -26.83
CA LEU A 424 15.84 -1.44 -25.57
C LEU A 424 15.26 -2.82 -25.26
N TYR A 425 14.03 -3.09 -25.69
CA TYR A 425 13.28 -4.31 -25.39
C TYR A 425 12.66 -4.90 -26.67
N ALA A 426 12.75 -6.21 -26.84
CA ALA A 426 12.29 -6.91 -28.04
C ALA A 426 10.76 -6.95 -28.14
N ASP A 427 10.07 -7.10 -27.00
CA ASP A 427 8.62 -7.18 -26.92
C ASP A 427 8.05 -6.64 -25.60
N MET A 428 6.72 -6.62 -25.49
CA MET A 428 6.03 -6.16 -24.28
C MET A 428 6.26 -7.07 -23.06
N GLY A 429 6.49 -8.36 -23.26
CA GLY A 429 6.78 -9.29 -22.16
C GLY A 429 8.12 -8.97 -21.52
N GLU A 430 9.16 -8.74 -22.33
CA GLU A 430 10.46 -8.29 -21.86
C GLU A 430 10.37 -6.91 -21.19
N LEU A 431 9.68 -5.95 -21.81
CA LEU A 431 9.49 -4.61 -21.25
C LEU A 431 8.83 -4.67 -19.87
N LEU A 432 7.78 -5.48 -19.69
CA LEU A 432 7.03 -5.56 -18.43
C LEU A 432 7.81 -6.30 -17.34
N VAL A 433 8.67 -7.27 -17.66
CA VAL A 433 9.62 -7.83 -16.67
C VAL A 433 10.62 -6.77 -16.19
N ASN A 434 10.98 -5.84 -17.08
CA ASN A 434 11.92 -4.74 -16.84
C ASN A 434 11.21 -3.40 -16.57
N THR A 435 9.99 -3.40 -16.03
CA THR A 435 9.13 -2.20 -15.92
C THR A 435 9.83 -1.00 -15.27
N ARG A 436 10.54 -1.20 -14.14
CA ARG A 436 11.31 -0.12 -13.48
C ARG A 436 12.39 0.50 -14.39
N LEU A 437 13.11 -0.32 -15.17
CA LEU A 437 14.11 0.16 -16.13
C LEU A 437 13.46 0.90 -17.31
N ALA A 438 12.30 0.45 -17.77
CA ALA A 438 11.54 1.15 -18.82
C ALA A 438 11.05 2.52 -18.33
N ALA A 439 10.60 2.61 -17.07
CA ALA A 439 10.24 3.86 -16.41
C ALA A 439 11.44 4.81 -16.26
N ASP A 440 12.61 4.28 -15.85
CA ASP A 440 13.86 5.05 -15.80
C ASP A 440 14.19 5.66 -17.18
N ALA A 441 14.04 4.87 -18.25
CA ALA A 441 14.39 5.27 -19.62
C ALA A 441 13.48 6.38 -20.19
N VAL A 442 12.22 6.45 -19.76
CA VAL A 442 11.28 7.49 -20.23
C VAL A 442 11.25 8.75 -19.35
N GLY A 443 12.01 8.77 -18.25
CA GLY A 443 12.14 9.94 -17.38
C GLY A 443 10.92 10.15 -16.47
N ALA A 444 10.44 9.08 -15.85
CA ALA A 444 9.45 9.16 -14.78
C ALA A 444 9.99 9.97 -13.57
N THR A 445 9.08 10.60 -12.79
CA THR A 445 9.49 11.37 -11.61
C THR A 445 9.70 10.43 -10.43
N ARG A 446 10.88 10.50 -9.80
CA ARG A 446 11.25 9.74 -8.61
C ARG A 446 10.54 10.25 -7.37
N MET A 447 9.85 9.36 -6.69
CA MET A 447 8.93 9.69 -5.62
C MET A 447 9.43 9.23 -4.24
N ASP A 448 8.86 9.82 -3.19
CA ASP A 448 9.11 9.43 -1.80
C ASP A 448 8.24 8.24 -1.40
N ARG A 449 8.67 7.03 -1.77
CA ARG A 449 8.02 5.76 -1.37
C ARG A 449 6.49 5.75 -1.58
N PRO A 450 6.04 5.62 -2.85
CA PRO A 450 4.62 5.52 -3.17
C PRO A 450 4.00 4.26 -2.60
N GLU A 451 3.19 4.41 -1.55
CA GLU A 451 2.44 3.33 -0.94
C GLU A 451 0.99 3.33 -1.45
N TRP A 452 -0.01 3.30 -0.56
CA TRP A 452 -1.40 3.09 -0.93
C TRP A 452 -1.96 4.24 -1.75
N VAL A 453 -2.67 3.89 -2.82
CA VAL A 453 -3.49 4.79 -3.61
C VAL A 453 -4.98 4.51 -3.41
N THR A 454 -5.81 5.54 -3.42
CA THR A 454 -7.27 5.42 -3.37
C THR A 454 -7.95 6.50 -4.21
N VAL A 455 -9.17 6.23 -4.66
CA VAL A 455 -9.97 7.14 -5.49
C VAL A 455 -11.20 7.59 -4.71
N HIS A 456 -11.42 8.90 -4.64
CA HIS A 456 -12.60 9.46 -4.01
C HIS A 456 -13.86 8.99 -4.77
N PRO A 457 -14.88 8.46 -4.08
CA PRO A 457 -15.97 7.67 -4.68
C PRO A 457 -16.93 8.46 -5.58
N THR A 458 -16.81 9.78 -5.67
CA THR A 458 -17.81 10.65 -6.32
C THR A 458 -17.19 11.71 -7.23
N ASN A 459 -16.07 12.33 -6.82
CA ASN A 459 -15.42 13.37 -7.61
C ASN A 459 -14.23 12.84 -8.45
N GLY A 460 -13.80 11.59 -8.26
CA GLY A 460 -12.72 10.97 -9.02
C GLY A 460 -11.31 11.45 -8.69
N GLU A 461 -11.14 12.31 -7.67
CA GLU A 461 -9.82 12.69 -7.17
C GLU A 461 -9.08 11.46 -6.64
N VAL A 462 -7.80 11.37 -6.97
CA VAL A 462 -6.96 10.24 -6.55
C VAL A 462 -5.96 10.72 -5.53
N TYR A 463 -5.74 9.92 -4.49
CA TYR A 463 -4.87 10.20 -3.36
C TYR A 463 -3.86 9.07 -3.23
N ILE A 464 -2.59 9.41 -2.99
CA ILE A 464 -1.53 8.43 -2.76
C ILE A 464 -0.63 8.88 -1.62
N THR A 465 -0.25 7.93 -0.78
CA THR A 465 0.76 8.14 0.25
C THR A 465 2.17 8.10 -0.32
N MET A 466 3.00 8.94 0.27
CA MET A 466 4.43 9.07 -0.01
C MET A 466 5.09 8.98 1.36
N THR A 467 5.39 7.77 1.81
CA THR A 467 5.50 7.48 3.25
C THR A 467 6.68 8.17 3.90
N ASN A 468 7.83 8.16 3.24
CA ASN A 468 9.04 8.86 3.64
C ASN A 468 10.12 8.66 2.56
N ASN A 469 11.25 9.34 2.71
CA ASN A 469 12.49 9.11 1.97
C ASN A 469 13.63 9.78 2.73
N SER A 470 14.10 9.10 3.77
CA SER A 470 15.18 9.60 4.64
C SER A 470 16.49 9.83 3.87
N GLY A 471 16.67 9.11 2.76
CA GLY A 471 17.77 9.24 1.81
C GLY A 471 17.62 10.35 0.76
N ARG A 472 16.49 11.07 0.69
CA ARG A 472 16.30 12.12 -0.34
C ARG A 472 17.33 13.23 -0.19
N THR A 473 18.11 13.44 -1.25
CA THR A 473 19.14 14.48 -1.30
C THR A 473 18.64 15.77 -1.94
N THR A 474 17.77 15.68 -2.94
CA THR A 474 17.24 16.84 -3.67
C THR A 474 15.74 16.87 -3.62
N ALA A 475 15.21 18.02 -3.18
CA ALA A 475 13.79 18.30 -3.17
C ALA A 475 13.30 18.83 -4.54
N ASP A 476 12.04 18.55 -4.83
CA ASP A 476 11.24 19.13 -5.91
C ASP A 476 9.83 19.41 -5.38
N GLU A 477 8.91 19.98 -6.18
CA GLU A 477 7.61 20.39 -5.63
C GLU A 477 6.72 19.21 -5.19
N ALA A 478 6.87 18.04 -5.81
CA ALA A 478 6.12 16.84 -5.42
C ALA A 478 6.76 16.13 -4.22
N ASN A 479 8.06 16.33 -4.01
CA ASN A 479 8.86 15.77 -2.93
C ASN A 479 9.67 16.89 -2.25
N PRO A 480 9.01 17.75 -1.44
CA PRO A 480 9.54 19.08 -1.09
C PRO A 480 10.60 19.08 0.01
N ARG A 481 11.02 17.92 0.52
CA ARG A 481 11.96 17.81 1.65
C ARG A 481 13.13 16.90 1.31
N ALA A 482 14.34 17.40 1.55
CA ALA A 482 15.49 16.53 1.75
C ALA A 482 15.37 15.80 3.09
N SER A 483 15.90 14.58 3.17
CA SER A 483 15.80 13.71 4.34
C SER A 483 14.39 13.67 4.91
N ASN A 484 13.43 13.36 4.04
CA ASN A 484 12.03 13.33 4.39
C ASN A 484 11.77 12.16 5.34
N VAL A 485 11.55 12.43 6.62
CA VAL A 485 11.28 11.41 7.65
C VAL A 485 9.81 11.33 8.06
N TYR A 486 8.92 12.10 7.43
CA TYR A 486 7.52 12.19 7.85
C TYR A 486 6.52 11.79 6.77
N GLY A 487 6.85 12.00 5.50
CA GLY A 487 5.93 11.70 4.39
C GLY A 487 4.86 12.74 4.09
N GLN A 488 4.10 12.47 3.04
CA GLN A 488 3.03 13.33 2.54
C GLN A 488 1.95 12.50 1.84
N ILE A 489 0.79 13.10 1.62
CA ILE A 489 -0.25 12.56 0.75
C ILE A 489 -0.36 13.48 -0.46
N LEU A 490 -0.07 12.93 -1.64
CA LEU A 490 -0.31 13.62 -2.91
C LEU A 490 -1.75 13.37 -3.36
N ARG A 491 -2.32 14.36 -4.04
CA ARG A 491 -3.63 14.28 -4.68
C ARG A 491 -3.55 14.73 -6.12
N TRP A 492 -4.28 14.07 -7.02
CA TRP A 492 -4.45 14.56 -8.39
C TRP A 492 -5.87 14.46 -8.92
N ARG A 493 -6.14 15.30 -9.94
CA ARG A 493 -7.34 15.32 -10.76
C ARG A 493 -6.95 15.07 -12.21
N GLU A 494 -7.51 14.01 -12.79
CA GLU A 494 -7.33 13.71 -14.20
C GLU A 494 -8.03 14.76 -15.07
N ALA A 495 -7.41 15.14 -16.19
CA ALA A 495 -7.96 16.14 -17.09
C ALA A 495 -9.36 15.71 -17.60
N GLY A 496 -10.31 16.64 -17.53
CA GLY A 496 -11.69 16.38 -17.94
C GLY A 496 -12.46 15.41 -17.02
N ASN A 497 -11.94 15.10 -15.83
CA ASN A 497 -12.50 14.09 -14.93
C ASN A 497 -12.63 12.72 -15.60
N ASP A 498 -11.68 12.38 -16.48
CA ASP A 498 -11.60 11.09 -17.15
C ASP A 498 -10.36 10.33 -16.68
N ALA A 499 -10.55 9.22 -15.97
CA ALA A 499 -9.46 8.38 -15.50
C ALA A 499 -8.55 7.84 -16.62
N ALA A 500 -9.01 7.85 -17.89
CA ALA A 500 -8.19 7.51 -19.05
C ALA A 500 -7.30 8.66 -19.58
N ALA A 501 -7.45 9.89 -19.08
CA ALA A 501 -6.69 11.04 -19.54
C ALA A 501 -5.18 10.83 -19.37
N THR A 502 -4.35 11.46 -20.20
CA THR A 502 -2.89 11.32 -20.11
C THR A 502 -2.23 12.51 -19.41
N THR A 503 -3.03 13.39 -18.80
CA THR A 503 -2.58 14.60 -18.11
C THR A 503 -3.44 14.82 -16.88
N PHE A 504 -2.85 15.38 -15.83
CA PHE A 504 -3.52 15.66 -14.57
C PHE A 504 -2.99 16.93 -13.92
N GLU A 505 -3.74 17.48 -12.97
CA GLU A 505 -3.29 18.51 -12.03
C GLU A 505 -3.11 17.87 -10.66
N TRP A 506 -2.08 18.27 -9.91
CA TRP A 506 -1.78 17.68 -8.61
C TRP A 506 -1.48 18.73 -7.53
N ASP A 507 -1.71 18.37 -6.28
CA ASP A 507 -1.32 19.13 -5.08
C ASP A 507 -0.93 18.20 -3.92
N ILE A 508 -0.15 18.69 -2.95
CA ILE A 508 0.02 18.01 -1.67
C ILE A 508 -1.22 18.26 -0.79
N PHE A 509 -1.98 17.19 -0.53
CA PHE A 509 -3.16 17.25 0.33
C PHE A 509 -2.77 17.51 1.79
N VAL A 510 -1.75 16.79 2.27
CA VAL A 510 -1.12 17.01 3.57
C VAL A 510 0.37 16.69 3.48
N LEU A 511 1.21 17.57 4.03
CA LEU A 511 2.61 17.33 4.31
C LEU A 511 2.69 16.96 5.80
N ALA A 512 2.88 15.69 6.12
CA ALA A 512 2.98 15.25 7.52
C ALA A 512 4.22 15.88 8.19
N GLY A 513 4.21 16.07 9.50
CA GLY A 513 5.32 16.74 10.18
C GLY A 513 5.08 16.94 11.68
N ASN A 514 6.02 17.65 12.31
CA ASN A 514 5.96 17.93 13.74
C ASN A 514 6.14 19.42 14.05
N PRO A 515 5.05 20.21 14.08
CA PRO A 515 5.10 21.64 14.40
C PRO A 515 5.38 21.92 15.89
N THR A 516 5.35 20.90 16.76
CA THR A 516 5.72 21.05 18.18
C THR A 516 7.22 20.97 18.42
N VAL A 517 7.95 20.30 17.50
CA VAL A 517 9.41 20.16 17.52
C VAL A 517 10.07 21.19 16.60
N HIS A 518 9.53 21.33 15.38
CA HIS A 518 10.06 22.24 14.36
C HIS A 518 9.22 23.51 14.33
N THR A 519 9.60 24.50 15.16
CA THR A 519 8.82 25.73 15.38
C THR A 519 9.27 26.92 14.52
N THR A 520 10.31 26.74 13.71
CA THR A 520 10.82 27.82 12.83
C THR A 520 9.87 28.03 11.66
N ALA A 521 9.45 29.28 11.44
CA ALA A 521 8.57 29.62 10.31
C ALA A 521 9.21 29.22 8.98
N GLY A 522 8.45 28.52 8.13
CA GLY A 522 8.92 28.01 6.84
C GLY A 522 9.70 26.69 6.90
N ASP A 523 9.90 26.10 8.09
CA ASP A 523 10.46 24.76 8.21
C ASP A 523 9.43 23.71 7.80
N LEU A 524 9.63 23.09 6.64
CA LEU A 524 8.74 22.07 6.10
C LEU A 524 8.66 20.79 6.95
N ARG A 525 9.57 20.61 7.92
CA ARG A 525 9.48 19.55 8.92
C ARG A 525 8.36 19.77 9.93
N ALA A 526 7.82 20.99 10.02
CA ALA A 526 6.61 21.29 10.79
C ALA A 526 5.34 20.70 10.16
N GLY A 527 5.36 20.35 8.87
CA GLY A 527 4.20 19.91 8.11
C GLY A 527 3.35 21.07 7.57
N SER A 528 2.28 20.73 6.85
CA SER A 528 1.32 21.70 6.31
C SER A 528 0.36 22.21 7.39
N SER A 529 -0.41 23.26 7.10
CA SER A 529 -1.26 23.93 8.10
C SER A 529 -2.37 23.08 8.72
N ASN A 530 -2.72 21.95 8.08
CA ASN A 530 -3.66 20.95 8.59
C ASN A 530 -3.01 19.90 9.51
N VAL A 531 -1.69 19.96 9.73
CA VAL A 531 -0.98 19.23 10.78
C VAL A 531 -0.82 20.14 11.99
N THR A 532 -1.27 19.65 13.14
CA THR A 532 -1.39 20.39 14.40
C THR A 532 -0.88 19.53 15.55
N ALA A 533 -0.70 20.13 16.73
CA ALA A 533 -0.28 19.39 17.93
C ALA A 533 -1.25 18.24 18.31
N ASP A 534 -2.53 18.36 17.93
CA ASP A 534 -3.57 17.39 18.34
C ASP A 534 -3.65 16.18 17.38
N ASN A 535 -3.13 16.31 16.16
CA ASN A 535 -3.25 15.30 15.11
C ASN A 535 -1.88 14.91 14.49
N LEU A 536 -0.79 14.99 15.24
CA LEU A 536 0.55 14.59 14.77
C LEU A 536 0.60 13.13 14.26
N PHE A 537 1.20 12.92 13.10
CA PHE A 537 1.52 11.60 12.55
C PHE A 537 2.75 11.68 11.64
N ASN A 538 3.32 10.52 11.31
CA ASN A 538 4.41 10.35 10.37
C ASN A 538 4.20 9.05 9.59
N SER A 539 4.84 8.94 8.42
CA SER A 539 4.73 7.80 7.51
C SER A 539 3.29 7.38 7.27
N PRO A 540 2.46 8.27 6.67
CA PRO A 540 1.15 7.85 6.23
C PRO A 540 1.35 6.80 5.15
N ASP A 541 0.65 5.69 5.32
CA ASP A 541 0.73 4.49 4.49
C ASP A 541 -0.68 4.12 4.00
N GLY A 542 -1.40 3.23 4.70
CA GLY A 542 -2.69 2.72 4.26
C GLY A 542 -3.71 3.84 3.99
N LEU A 543 -4.37 3.79 2.83
CA LEU A 543 -5.41 4.76 2.43
C LEU A 543 -6.69 4.09 1.96
N ALA A 544 -7.83 4.57 2.46
CA ALA A 544 -9.12 4.19 1.90
C ALA A 544 -10.16 5.29 2.04
N PHE A 545 -10.96 5.46 0.98
CA PHE A 545 -12.24 6.14 1.11
C PHE A 545 -13.31 5.18 1.60
N ASP A 546 -14.11 5.64 2.57
CA ASP A 546 -15.44 5.06 2.72
C ASP A 546 -16.42 5.67 1.72
N ALA A 547 -17.60 5.05 1.61
CA ALA A 547 -18.59 5.47 0.64
C ALA A 547 -19.28 6.82 0.97
N ASP A 548 -19.01 7.46 2.11
CA ASP A 548 -19.43 8.84 2.38
C ASP A 548 -18.34 9.88 2.01
N GLY A 549 -17.17 9.42 1.54
CA GLY A 549 -16.07 10.27 1.10
C GLY A 549 -15.09 10.66 2.22
N ARG A 550 -15.15 10.02 3.39
CA ARG A 550 -14.13 10.22 4.43
C ARG A 550 -12.85 9.50 4.00
N LEU A 551 -11.71 10.19 4.05
CA LEU A 551 -10.41 9.60 3.75
C LEU A 551 -9.80 9.05 5.05
N TRP A 552 -9.68 7.73 5.14
CA TRP A 552 -9.03 7.05 6.24
C TRP A 552 -7.54 6.91 5.93
N ILE A 553 -6.70 7.29 6.88
CA ILE A 553 -5.24 7.34 6.76
C ILE A 553 -4.64 6.46 7.85
N GLN A 554 -3.90 5.43 7.48
CA GLN A 554 -3.20 4.53 8.38
C GLN A 554 -1.71 4.87 8.36
N THR A 555 -0.94 4.44 9.35
CA THR A 555 0.49 4.81 9.46
C THR A 555 1.35 3.59 9.76
N ASP A 556 2.44 3.46 9.00
CA ASP A 556 3.61 2.65 9.34
C ASP A 556 4.83 3.54 9.55
N GLY A 557 4.88 4.16 10.72
CA GLY A 557 5.87 5.17 11.06
C GLY A 557 6.73 4.84 12.26
N ASN A 558 7.63 5.77 12.52
CA ASN A 558 8.50 5.70 13.67
C ASN A 558 7.71 5.97 14.97
N PHE A 559 7.54 4.93 15.77
CA PHE A 559 6.85 4.95 17.06
C PHE A 559 7.77 5.22 18.28
N SER A 560 8.96 5.82 18.08
CA SER A 560 9.88 6.12 19.19
C SER A 560 9.38 7.19 20.14
N ASN A 561 8.46 8.03 19.67
CA ASN A 561 7.87 9.12 20.44
C ASN A 561 8.90 10.09 21.05
N VAL A 562 10.07 10.25 20.41
CA VAL A 562 11.15 11.15 20.81
C VAL A 562 11.76 11.85 19.59
N GLY A 563 12.53 12.92 19.81
CA GLY A 563 13.19 13.66 18.73
C GLY A 563 12.17 14.20 17.72
N ASN A 564 12.36 13.90 16.43
CA ASN A 564 11.43 14.28 15.36
C ASN A 564 10.00 13.76 15.59
N PHE A 565 9.87 12.61 16.24
CA PHE A 565 8.59 11.91 16.43
C PHE A 565 7.97 12.17 17.81
N ALA A 566 8.52 13.11 18.58
CA ALA A 566 8.01 13.45 19.91
C ALA A 566 6.54 13.88 19.86
N GLY A 567 5.70 13.23 20.67
CA GLY A 567 4.26 13.47 20.74
C GLY A 567 3.41 12.65 19.76
N MET A 568 4.01 11.86 18.86
CA MET A 568 3.26 11.07 17.86
C MET A 568 2.74 9.74 18.40
N GLY A 569 3.39 9.16 19.42
CA GLY A 569 2.98 7.88 20.02
C GLY A 569 3.17 6.67 19.08
N ASN A 570 2.34 5.66 19.24
CA ASN A 570 2.29 4.48 18.37
C ASN A 570 1.65 4.80 17.01
N ASN A 571 1.80 3.85 16.09
CA ASN A 571 1.08 3.86 14.83
C ASN A 571 -0.44 3.89 15.02
N GLN A 572 -1.13 4.47 14.05
CA GLN A 572 -2.44 5.04 14.26
C GLN A 572 -3.27 5.03 12.97
N MET A 573 -4.54 5.35 13.13
CA MET A 573 -5.42 5.65 12.01
C MET A 573 -6.10 7.00 12.25
N LEU A 574 -6.09 7.85 11.22
CA LEU A 574 -6.73 9.15 11.19
C LEU A 574 -7.84 9.16 10.14
N VAL A 575 -8.71 10.16 10.22
CA VAL A 575 -9.75 10.43 9.24
C VAL A 575 -9.64 11.87 8.82
N ALA A 576 -9.60 12.08 7.50
CA ALA A 576 -9.57 13.40 6.89
C ALA A 576 -10.87 13.67 6.14
N ASP A 577 -11.31 14.92 6.21
CA ASP A 577 -12.29 15.48 5.30
C ASP A 577 -11.56 16.06 4.08
N PRO A 578 -11.74 15.49 2.86
CA PRO A 578 -11.08 15.98 1.65
C PRO A 578 -11.35 17.44 1.30
N GLN A 579 -12.52 17.95 1.67
CA GLN A 579 -12.98 19.29 1.31
C GLN A 579 -12.40 20.34 2.27
N THR A 580 -12.53 20.12 3.57
CA THR A 580 -12.03 21.06 4.59
C THR A 580 -10.56 20.86 4.94
N ARG A 581 -10.00 19.70 4.57
CA ARG A 581 -8.67 19.20 4.96
C ARG A 581 -8.49 19.02 6.46
N GLU A 582 -9.57 19.01 7.24
CA GLU A 582 -9.51 18.68 8.66
C GLU A 582 -9.09 17.22 8.82
N ILE A 583 -8.17 16.92 9.76
CA ILE A 583 -7.69 15.57 10.06
C ILE A 583 -7.85 15.31 11.55
N ARG A 584 -8.51 14.21 11.91
CA ARG A 584 -8.68 13.76 13.30
C ARG A 584 -8.17 12.34 13.48
N ARG A 585 -7.38 12.11 14.53
CA ARG A 585 -6.97 10.76 14.93
C ARG A 585 -8.15 9.96 15.44
N PHE A 586 -8.39 8.78 14.86
CA PHE A 586 -9.49 7.90 15.22
C PHE A 586 -9.02 6.71 16.06
N LEU A 587 -7.88 6.11 15.73
CA LEU A 587 -7.37 4.92 16.44
C LEU A 587 -5.87 5.03 16.72
N VAL A 588 -5.42 4.44 17.83
CA VAL A 588 -3.99 4.18 18.12
C VAL A 588 -3.81 2.68 18.36
N GLY A 589 -2.80 2.08 17.74
CA GLY A 589 -2.45 0.66 17.85
C GLY A 589 -1.61 0.29 19.07
N PRO A 590 -1.44 -1.02 19.33
CA PRO A 590 -0.57 -1.53 20.39
C PRO A 590 0.92 -1.26 20.15
N SER A 591 1.77 -1.73 21.05
CA SER A 591 3.21 -1.42 20.99
C SER A 591 3.89 -2.16 19.83
N GLY A 592 4.71 -1.43 19.06
CA GLY A 592 5.53 -2.00 17.99
C GLY A 592 4.76 -2.52 16.79
N CYS A 593 3.47 -2.21 16.66
CA CYS A 593 2.70 -2.51 15.46
C CYS A 593 2.79 -1.36 14.45
N GLU A 594 2.37 -1.64 13.24
CA GLU A 594 1.74 -0.66 12.35
C GLU A 594 0.22 -0.83 12.36
N ILE A 595 -0.47 0.13 11.74
CA ILE A 595 -1.89 -0.01 11.42
C ILE A 595 -1.99 -0.03 9.90
N THR A 596 -2.55 -1.10 9.35
CA THR A 596 -2.74 -1.31 7.90
C THR A 596 -4.01 -2.11 7.67
N GLY A 597 -4.46 -2.22 6.42
CA GLY A 597 -5.67 -2.95 6.01
C GLY A 597 -6.96 -2.34 6.58
N ILE A 598 -7.91 -2.00 5.71
CA ILE A 598 -9.19 -1.43 6.16
C ILE A 598 -10.33 -1.86 5.24
N THR A 599 -11.47 -2.21 5.83
CA THR A 599 -12.70 -2.48 5.08
C THR A 599 -13.93 -2.33 5.97
N TRP A 600 -15.12 -2.28 5.36
CA TRP A 600 -16.38 -2.10 6.06
C TRP A 600 -17.42 -3.11 5.61
N THR A 601 -18.38 -3.37 6.48
CA THR A 601 -19.66 -3.95 6.04
C THR A 601 -20.41 -2.97 5.14
N PRO A 602 -21.27 -3.44 4.22
CA PRO A 602 -22.06 -2.57 3.33
C PRO A 602 -22.86 -1.46 4.02
N ASP A 603 -23.33 -1.69 5.25
CA ASP A 603 -24.04 -0.70 6.06
C ASP A 603 -23.14 0.31 6.78
N LYS A 604 -21.81 0.15 6.69
CA LYS A 604 -20.78 1.00 7.31
C LYS A 604 -20.82 1.03 8.85
N ARG A 605 -21.51 0.09 9.48
CA ARG A 605 -21.65 0.01 10.95
C ARG A 605 -20.61 -0.89 11.61
N THR A 606 -19.83 -1.61 10.81
CA THR A 606 -18.69 -2.41 11.25
C THR A 606 -17.51 -2.10 10.34
N MET A 607 -16.37 -1.81 10.95
CA MET A 607 -15.08 -1.62 10.29
C MET A 607 -14.13 -2.71 10.76
N PHE A 608 -13.41 -3.29 9.82
CA PHE A 608 -12.31 -4.21 10.09
C PHE A 608 -11.01 -3.46 9.82
N ILE A 609 -10.04 -3.60 10.72
CA ILE A 609 -8.71 -2.98 10.64
C ILE A 609 -7.67 -4.04 10.98
N ASN A 610 -6.54 -4.10 10.28
CA ASN A 610 -5.47 -5.00 10.66
C ASN A 610 -4.44 -4.30 11.55
N VAL A 611 -3.92 -5.07 12.50
CA VAL A 611 -2.77 -4.70 13.32
C VAL A 611 -1.68 -5.70 12.96
N GLN A 612 -0.65 -5.20 12.28
CA GLN A 612 0.47 -6.00 11.80
C GLN A 612 1.61 -5.98 12.82
N HIS A 613 2.34 -7.10 12.94
CA HIS A 613 3.56 -7.30 13.73
C HIS A 613 3.61 -6.66 15.15
N PRO A 614 2.55 -6.77 15.98
CA PRO A 614 2.61 -6.25 17.35
C PRO A 614 3.83 -6.82 18.07
N GLY A 615 4.61 -5.96 18.72
CA GLY A 615 5.86 -6.36 19.36
C GLY A 615 7.11 -6.30 18.47
N GLU A 616 7.05 -5.81 17.23
CA GLU A 616 8.27 -5.58 16.47
C GLU A 616 9.16 -4.50 17.12
N TYR A 617 10.41 -4.86 17.40
CA TYR A 617 11.29 -4.07 18.27
C TYR A 617 11.95 -2.90 17.53
N GLY A 618 11.31 -1.73 17.55
CA GLY A 618 11.93 -0.49 17.08
C GLY A 618 12.68 0.29 18.17
N SER A 619 12.65 1.60 18.05
CA SER A 619 13.12 2.55 19.08
C SER A 619 12.01 2.95 20.06
N HIS A 620 11.02 2.07 20.29
CA HIS A 620 9.85 2.33 21.13
C HIS A 620 10.24 2.70 22.57
N PRO A 621 9.53 3.62 23.25
CA PRO A 621 9.86 4.04 24.62
C PRO A 621 9.77 2.90 25.65
N ASN A 622 8.88 1.94 25.44
CA ASN A 622 8.70 0.76 26.30
C ASN A 622 9.47 -0.48 25.81
N ARG A 623 10.45 -0.32 24.91
CA ARG A 623 11.25 -1.44 24.39
C ARG A 623 11.93 -2.20 25.55
N PRO A 624 11.86 -3.55 25.59
CA PRO A 624 12.54 -4.32 26.62
C PRO A 624 14.06 -4.36 26.41
N SER A 625 14.79 -4.67 27.49
CA SER A 625 16.23 -4.96 27.42
C SER A 625 16.55 -6.42 27.07
N ILE A 626 15.56 -7.32 27.17
CA ILE A 626 15.69 -8.74 26.82
C ILE A 626 15.33 -8.94 25.35
N ASP A 627 15.97 -9.92 24.71
CA ASP A 627 15.65 -10.32 23.33
C ASP A 627 14.26 -11.00 23.31
N PRO A 628 13.33 -10.61 22.42
CA PRO A 628 12.04 -11.27 22.29
C PRO A 628 12.12 -12.78 21.97
N LYS A 629 13.25 -13.28 21.47
CA LYS A 629 13.50 -14.72 21.33
C LYS A 629 13.64 -15.44 22.67
N ASP A 630 14.14 -14.74 23.69
CA ASP A 630 14.29 -15.26 25.04
C ASP A 630 13.01 -15.07 25.87
N ASP A 631 12.26 -14.00 25.62
CA ASP A 631 10.94 -13.73 26.23
C ASP A 631 10.00 -13.01 25.24
N ALA A 632 9.12 -13.79 24.60
CA ALA A 632 8.24 -13.30 23.54
C ALA A 632 7.23 -12.23 24.01
N LEU A 633 6.89 -12.20 25.31
CA LEU A 633 5.91 -11.26 25.88
C LEU A 633 6.57 -10.05 26.55
N ALA A 634 7.89 -9.92 26.46
CA ALA A 634 8.63 -8.85 27.11
C ALA A 634 8.28 -7.45 26.57
N PHE A 635 7.86 -7.36 25.30
CA PHE A 635 7.55 -6.08 24.66
C PHE A 635 6.05 -5.84 24.48
N SER A 636 5.37 -6.69 23.71
CA SER A 636 3.92 -6.66 23.54
C SER A 636 3.30 -7.93 24.13
N GLN A 637 2.12 -7.77 24.70
CA GLN A 637 1.23 -8.82 25.16
C GLN A 637 -0.09 -8.81 24.38
N TRP A 638 -0.25 -7.89 23.44
CA TRP A 638 -1.39 -7.83 22.55
C TRP A 638 -1.33 -8.96 21.50
N PRO A 639 -2.46 -9.58 21.12
CA PRO A 639 -3.83 -9.28 21.55
C PRO A 639 -4.23 -9.97 22.86
N GLU A 640 -3.46 -10.95 23.33
CA GLU A 640 -3.79 -11.75 24.50
C GLU A 640 -2.52 -12.32 25.17
N ALA A 641 -2.18 -11.78 26.35
CA ALA A 641 -0.98 -12.21 27.11
C ALA A 641 -0.97 -13.72 27.41
N ALA A 642 -2.15 -14.29 27.72
CA ALA A 642 -2.31 -15.73 27.97
C ALA A 642 -1.99 -16.58 26.73
N GLY A 643 -2.01 -15.97 25.54
CA GLY A 643 -1.54 -16.55 24.30
C GLY A 643 -0.03 -16.82 24.30
N GLY A 644 0.80 -16.24 25.17
CA GLY A 644 2.21 -16.61 25.26
C GLY A 644 3.14 -15.99 24.21
N ARG A 645 2.60 -15.29 23.20
CA ARG A 645 3.34 -14.41 22.28
C ARG A 645 2.40 -13.40 21.58
N PRO A 646 2.93 -12.27 21.09
CA PRO A 646 2.19 -11.37 20.21
C PRO A 646 1.72 -12.06 18.94
N ARG A 647 0.61 -11.59 18.38
CA ARG A 647 0.02 -12.13 17.15
C ARG A 647 -0.61 -11.00 16.35
N SER A 648 -0.25 -10.87 15.08
CA SER A 648 -1.01 -10.05 14.15
C SER A 648 -2.49 -10.43 14.18
N ALA A 649 -3.39 -9.45 14.14
CA ALA A 649 -4.83 -9.73 14.19
C ALA A 649 -5.67 -8.66 13.50
N THR A 650 -6.83 -9.07 13.01
CA THR A 650 -7.88 -8.12 12.64
C THR A 650 -8.57 -7.59 13.89
N VAL A 651 -9.00 -6.35 13.85
CA VAL A 651 -9.79 -5.69 14.89
C VAL A 651 -11.11 -5.27 14.26
N VAL A 652 -12.21 -5.64 14.91
CA VAL A 652 -13.54 -5.18 14.56
C VAL A 652 -13.84 -3.94 15.38
N VAL A 653 -14.22 -2.84 14.73
CA VAL A 653 -14.67 -1.59 15.37
C VAL A 653 -16.14 -1.33 15.05
N TRP A 654 -16.91 -0.90 16.05
CA TRP A 654 -18.30 -0.49 15.90
C TRP A 654 -18.66 0.65 16.86
N LYS A 655 -19.70 1.41 16.50
CA LYS A 655 -20.26 2.46 17.37
C LYS A 655 -21.25 1.86 18.36
N GLU A 656 -21.24 2.30 19.61
CA GLU A 656 -22.07 1.74 20.69
C GLU A 656 -23.57 1.93 20.45
N ASP A 657 -23.96 3.03 19.79
CA ASP A 657 -25.34 3.31 19.38
C ASP A 657 -25.75 2.56 18.09
N GLY A 658 -24.84 1.78 17.51
CA GLY A 658 -25.03 1.06 16.26
C GLY A 658 -25.00 1.94 15.01
N GLY A 659 -24.61 3.21 15.11
CA GLY A 659 -24.51 4.15 14.00
C GLY A 659 -23.38 3.86 13.00
N VAL A 660 -23.32 4.66 11.95
CA VAL A 660 -22.26 4.60 10.94
C VAL A 660 -20.93 5.05 11.54
N ILE A 661 -19.86 4.36 11.20
CA ILE A 661 -18.53 4.66 11.71
C ILE A 661 -18.01 5.99 11.12
N GLY A 662 -17.42 6.81 11.96
CA GLY A 662 -16.95 8.16 11.61
C GLY A 662 -18.00 9.26 11.81
N THR A 663 -19.24 8.91 12.17
CA THR A 663 -20.36 9.86 12.44
C THR A 663 -20.64 10.03 13.92
#